data_AF-A0A938MH08-F1
#
_entry.id   AF-A0A938MH08-F1
#
_cell.length_a   1.000
_cell.length_b   1.000
_cell.length_c   1.000
_cell.angle_alpha   90.00
_cell.angle_beta   90.00
_cell.angle_gamma   90.00
#
_symmetry.space_group_name_H-M   'P 1'
#
loop_
_entity.id
_entity.type
_entity.pdbx_description
1 polymer ?
#
loop_
_entity_poly.entity_id
_entity_poly.type
_entity_poly.pdbx_seq_one_letter_code
_entity_poly.pdbx_strand_id
1 'polypeptide(L)'
;VNVAQAVREGRLAWKSPPGRWHVLAITEDRLYDGTHAALSLADKLPYINLLMPEPTARFIALTHEAYAQRLGPDLGKYFVATFTDEPSLMSLFMRPMPYRVLPWAPNLAEEFRRRRGYALEPILPALVAEVGGAEKKARHDFWLTVAELVSENFFGQIQDWCRKHNIPSGGHLLMEESITSHVPLYGDFFRCIRRLDAPSIDCLTSLPPNVPWHIARLISSAAELEGRTVTMCETSDFVQRYRPEGDKRPVQQVTEDEIRGTCNRLILGGINTITSYYSFAGLTAAQVRRLNEWVGRSCTMLRGGRQVADIAVLYPIESLWTHFRPARRGATDSRPALNVQGVFNQVGSSLYAQRRDFTYVDSRALAEAKVEGGVLRHGNLRWRVVVLPCADTLPLAAWENLLRFWRQGGAVIALTAMPLNSDKDFPSPAVQAQAAEMFGRAAEPRLVRNAAGGVGAFLPPGSESLLPVLMDRILETDVAVASPRSPLRATHRRVADHNLFFLINDSASACDEMVTVTGEGAGELWDLATGQTTPLPSGRDIKLSLPAYGAALLRFPSAREPRRYAPEAGALPGFVLSALPLAVPSLGKGEFVRAELAPDAEHTQPDRPAWSTVGILTKGKVDTWLFVSFNYEKPIDLHDAHFLVLDTWMPHGQRTVNHILIILRDKDGGEYLGSTGRMLDAPGHVRSIVPLNAFKLAGWSKDPNGALDLNAIASIRIGWGGYHGAEGEKVEFSLAMPQAGKLGK
;
A
#
# COMPACT_ATOMS: atom_id res chain seq x y z
N VAL A 1 0.01 -29.21 -23.74
CA VAL A 1 0.19 -29.71 -25.13
C VAL A 1 0.25 -28.51 -26.05
N ASN A 2 1.30 -28.36 -26.85
CA ASN A 2 1.34 -27.32 -27.88
C ASN A 2 0.68 -27.84 -29.16
N VAL A 3 -0.41 -27.20 -29.59
CA VAL A 3 -1.18 -27.56 -30.79
C VAL A 3 -1.15 -26.47 -31.85
N ALA A 4 -0.23 -25.50 -31.77
CA ALA A 4 -0.17 -24.36 -32.69
C ALA A 4 -0.03 -24.80 -34.17
N GLN A 5 0.72 -25.87 -34.44
CA GLN A 5 0.88 -26.43 -35.79
C GLN A 5 -0.40 -27.04 -36.37
N ALA A 6 -1.40 -27.32 -35.53
CA ALA A 6 -2.70 -27.83 -35.93
C ALA A 6 -3.71 -26.71 -36.28
N VAL A 7 -3.30 -25.44 -36.19
CA VAL A 7 -4.11 -24.29 -36.59
C VAL A 7 -3.85 -23.99 -38.07
N ARG A 8 -4.90 -23.98 -38.89
CA ARG A 8 -4.87 -23.55 -40.30
C ARG A 8 -6.09 -22.71 -40.61
N GLU A 9 -5.91 -21.60 -41.34
CA GLU A 9 -7.00 -20.71 -41.76
C GLU A 9 -7.92 -20.27 -40.61
N GLY A 10 -7.34 -20.00 -39.43
CA GLY A 10 -8.09 -19.61 -38.22
C GLY A 10 -8.89 -20.74 -37.55
N ARG A 11 -8.72 -22.00 -37.96
CA ARG A 11 -9.39 -23.17 -37.38
C ARG A 11 -8.38 -24.11 -36.74
N LEU A 12 -8.68 -24.60 -35.54
CA LEU A 12 -7.91 -25.65 -34.86
C LEU A 12 -8.45 -27.02 -35.26
N ALA A 13 -7.63 -27.84 -35.93
CA ALA A 13 -7.95 -29.22 -36.27
C ALA A 13 -7.11 -30.18 -35.42
N TRP A 14 -7.58 -30.50 -34.21
CA TRP A 14 -6.85 -31.32 -33.25
C TRP A 14 -7.69 -32.47 -32.71
N LYS A 15 -7.15 -33.69 -32.77
CA LYS A 15 -7.73 -34.87 -32.11
C LYS A 15 -7.19 -34.94 -30.68
N SER A 16 -7.97 -34.45 -29.73
CA SER A 16 -7.58 -34.43 -28.32
C SER A 16 -7.64 -35.84 -27.70
N PRO A 17 -6.74 -36.15 -26.75
CA PRO A 17 -6.91 -37.31 -25.87
C PRO A 17 -8.20 -37.20 -25.04
N PRO A 18 -8.75 -38.33 -24.53
CA PRO A 18 -9.91 -38.31 -23.63
C PRO A 18 -9.69 -37.38 -22.43
N GLY A 19 -10.71 -36.61 -22.05
CA GLY A 19 -10.67 -35.69 -20.92
C GLY A 19 -11.26 -34.31 -21.24
N ARG A 20 -11.28 -33.43 -20.23
CA ARG A 20 -11.66 -32.03 -20.40
C ARG A 20 -10.40 -31.20 -20.66
N TRP A 21 -10.42 -30.41 -21.72
CA TRP A 21 -9.31 -29.56 -22.12
C TRP A 21 -9.69 -28.09 -22.04
N HIS A 22 -8.79 -27.27 -21.51
CA HIS A 22 -8.83 -25.83 -21.67
C HIS A 22 -7.86 -25.46 -22.79
N VAL A 23 -8.37 -24.90 -23.89
CA VAL A 23 -7.56 -24.47 -25.03
C VAL A 23 -7.35 -22.97 -24.94
N LEU A 24 -6.09 -22.54 -24.92
CA LEU A 24 -5.71 -21.13 -24.93
C LEU A 24 -5.23 -20.77 -26.34
N ALA A 25 -5.88 -19.78 -26.95
CA ALA A 25 -5.37 -19.11 -28.15
C ALA A 25 -4.58 -17.88 -27.70
N ILE A 26 -3.30 -17.83 -28.06
CA ILE A 26 -2.40 -16.73 -27.74
C ILE A 26 -1.99 -16.09 -29.06
N THR A 27 -2.21 -14.79 -29.18
CA THR A 27 -1.94 -13.99 -30.38
C THR A 27 -1.09 -12.79 -30.01
N GLU A 28 -0.28 -12.32 -30.95
CA GLU A 28 0.48 -11.07 -30.84
C GLU A 28 -0.24 -9.99 -31.64
N ASP A 29 -0.42 -8.81 -31.05
CA ASP A 29 -1.01 -7.64 -31.71
C ASP A 29 -0.46 -6.33 -31.11
N ARG A 30 -0.62 -5.22 -31.82
CA ARG A 30 -0.25 -3.89 -31.34
C ARG A 30 -1.25 -3.42 -30.29
N LEU A 31 -0.74 -3.07 -29.11
CA LEU A 31 -1.56 -2.55 -28.02
C LEU A 31 -1.90 -1.08 -28.26
N TYR A 32 -3.20 -0.78 -28.36
CA TYR A 32 -3.72 0.57 -28.46
C TYR A 32 -5.16 0.63 -27.93
N ASP A 33 -6.05 -0.17 -28.50
CA ASP A 33 -7.46 -0.17 -28.13
C ASP A 33 -7.69 -0.48 -26.66
N GLY A 34 -8.42 0.42 -25.99
CA GLY A 34 -8.77 0.29 -24.59
C GLY A 34 -7.62 0.52 -23.61
N THR A 35 -6.44 0.93 -24.07
CA THR A 35 -5.30 1.31 -23.22
C THR A 35 -5.32 2.81 -22.88
N HIS A 36 -4.37 3.28 -22.07
CA HIS A 36 -4.20 4.70 -21.79
C HIS A 36 -4.00 5.54 -23.06
N ALA A 37 -3.22 5.03 -24.02
CA ALA A 37 -2.89 5.71 -25.27
C ALA A 37 -4.11 6.04 -26.15
N ALA A 38 -5.20 5.27 -26.06
CA ALA A 38 -6.42 5.52 -26.82
C ALA A 38 -7.39 6.51 -26.15
N LEU A 39 -7.17 6.87 -24.88
CA LEU A 39 -8.14 7.58 -24.07
C LEU A 39 -7.67 8.95 -23.57
N SER A 40 -6.46 9.01 -23.00
CA SER A 40 -6.07 10.10 -22.09
C SER A 40 -4.79 10.83 -22.49
N LEU A 41 -4.22 10.53 -23.66
CA LEU A 41 -3.11 11.32 -24.20
C LEU A 41 -3.62 12.54 -24.98
N ALA A 42 -2.81 13.59 -24.99
CA ALA A 42 -3.06 14.80 -25.78
C ALA A 42 -3.31 14.48 -27.26
N ASP A 43 -2.55 13.51 -27.80
CA ASP A 43 -2.78 12.91 -29.10
C ASP A 43 -2.98 11.40 -28.96
N LYS A 44 -4.03 10.88 -29.61
CA LYS A 44 -4.38 9.46 -29.59
C LYS A 44 -3.56 8.70 -30.63
N LEU A 45 -2.34 8.33 -30.26
CA LEU A 45 -1.34 7.68 -31.12
C LEU A 45 -0.87 6.34 -30.55
N PRO A 46 -0.42 5.39 -31.39
CA PRO A 46 0.27 4.20 -30.93
C PRO A 46 1.50 4.54 -30.08
N TYR A 47 1.73 3.77 -29.02
CA TYR A 47 2.82 4.03 -28.07
C TYR A 47 4.09 3.24 -28.42
N ILE A 48 5.26 3.75 -28.02
CA ILE A 48 6.53 3.05 -28.21
C ILE A 48 6.63 1.82 -27.30
N ASN A 49 7.41 0.81 -27.72
CA ASN A 49 7.63 -0.38 -26.91
C ASN A 49 8.82 -0.17 -25.96
N LEU A 50 8.55 -0.06 -24.65
CA LEU A 50 9.57 0.18 -23.62
C LEU A 50 10.44 -1.04 -23.30
N LEU A 51 10.12 -2.22 -23.83
CA LEU A 51 10.94 -3.43 -23.69
C LEU A 51 12.14 -3.45 -24.64
N MET A 52 12.20 -2.52 -25.58
CA MET A 52 13.24 -2.43 -26.60
C MET A 52 14.12 -1.20 -26.37
N PRO A 53 15.45 -1.28 -26.56
CA PRO A 53 16.33 -0.15 -26.36
C PRO A 53 16.24 0.91 -27.47
N GLU A 54 15.93 0.52 -28.70
CA GLU A 54 16.01 1.38 -29.89
C GLU A 54 15.00 2.54 -29.87
N PRO A 55 13.73 2.36 -29.46
CA PRO A 55 12.77 3.47 -29.40
C PRO A 55 13.21 4.58 -28.44
N THR A 56 13.72 4.24 -27.25
CA THR A 56 14.22 5.23 -26.29
C THR A 56 15.47 5.94 -26.80
N ALA A 57 16.41 5.22 -27.42
CA ALA A 57 17.58 5.83 -28.02
C ALA A 57 17.19 6.87 -29.09
N ARG A 58 16.18 6.54 -29.92
CA ARG A 58 15.63 7.49 -30.90
C ARG A 58 14.94 8.68 -30.23
N PHE A 59 14.17 8.45 -29.17
CA PHE A 59 13.53 9.51 -28.39
C PHE A 59 14.56 10.51 -27.83
N ILE A 60 15.62 10.02 -27.20
CA ILE A 60 16.74 10.84 -26.68
C ILE A 60 17.39 11.64 -27.81
N ALA A 61 17.69 11.01 -28.94
CA ALA A 61 18.32 11.68 -30.09
C ALA A 61 17.46 12.80 -30.70
N LEU A 62 16.12 12.68 -30.64
CA LEU A 62 15.20 13.68 -31.17
C LEU A 62 14.91 14.82 -30.20
N THR A 63 14.98 14.56 -28.90
CA THR A 63 14.53 15.50 -27.86
C THR A 63 15.68 16.03 -27.04
N HIS A 64 16.24 15.19 -26.18
CA HIS A 64 17.30 15.51 -25.22
C HIS A 64 18.54 16.07 -25.92
N GLU A 65 19.00 15.43 -27.00
CA GLU A 65 20.13 15.91 -27.80
C GLU A 65 19.86 17.27 -28.46
N ALA A 66 18.62 17.52 -28.90
CA ALA A 66 18.27 18.82 -29.47
C ALA A 66 18.35 19.95 -28.41
N TYR A 67 17.91 19.68 -27.18
CA TYR A 67 18.09 20.61 -26.06
C TYR A 67 19.57 20.82 -25.72
N ALA A 68 20.36 19.75 -25.63
CA ALA A 68 21.78 19.83 -25.34
C ALA A 68 22.56 20.61 -26.42
N GLN A 69 22.24 20.41 -27.70
CA GLN A 69 22.86 21.16 -28.81
C GLN A 69 22.51 22.65 -28.74
N ARG A 70 21.30 23.00 -28.32
CA ARG A 70 20.83 24.40 -28.27
C ARG A 70 21.34 25.15 -27.04
N LEU A 71 21.38 24.48 -25.88
CA LEU A 71 21.68 25.09 -24.59
C LEU A 71 23.13 24.87 -24.14
N GLY A 72 23.80 23.83 -24.65
CA GLY A 72 25.16 23.49 -24.26
C GLY A 72 25.30 23.35 -22.72
N PRO A 73 26.33 23.95 -22.10
CA PRO A 73 26.54 23.90 -20.66
C PRO A 73 25.41 24.51 -19.81
N ASP A 74 24.58 25.38 -20.39
CA ASP A 74 23.49 26.03 -19.64
C ASP A 74 22.38 25.04 -19.24
N LEU A 75 22.27 23.90 -19.94
CA LEU A 75 21.28 22.86 -19.63
C LEU A 75 21.41 22.34 -18.19
N GLY A 76 22.63 21.96 -17.78
CA GLY A 76 22.89 21.48 -16.42
C GLY A 76 22.97 22.59 -15.36
N LYS A 77 22.92 23.87 -15.78
CA LYS A 77 23.06 25.02 -14.88
C LYS A 77 21.73 25.58 -14.41
N TYR A 78 20.75 25.71 -15.31
CA TYR A 78 19.51 26.44 -15.01
C TYR A 78 18.29 25.53 -14.78
N PHE A 79 18.37 24.25 -15.15
CA PHE A 79 17.24 23.33 -15.04
C PHE A 79 17.44 22.37 -13.86
N VAL A 80 16.35 22.15 -13.11
CA VAL A 80 16.36 21.28 -11.93
C VAL A 80 16.48 19.81 -12.33
N ALA A 81 15.75 19.40 -13.37
CA ALA A 81 15.74 18.05 -13.91
C ALA A 81 15.07 18.06 -15.30
N THR A 82 15.29 17.00 -16.09
CA THR A 82 14.34 16.64 -17.16
C THR A 82 13.07 16.06 -16.53
N PHE A 83 11.98 15.94 -17.30
CA PHE A 83 10.72 15.41 -16.80
C PHE A 83 10.08 14.43 -17.80
N THR A 84 9.87 13.18 -17.38
CA THR A 84 9.04 12.21 -18.09
C THR A 84 7.66 12.15 -17.45
N ASP A 85 6.63 12.15 -18.28
CA ASP A 85 5.22 12.15 -17.86
C ASP A 85 4.58 10.79 -18.22
N GLU A 86 4.19 10.05 -17.19
CA GLU A 86 3.45 8.78 -17.26
C GLU A 86 3.92 7.71 -18.31
N PRO A 87 5.22 7.45 -18.53
CA PRO A 87 5.65 6.42 -19.46
C PRO A 87 5.19 5.05 -18.98
N SER A 88 4.65 4.17 -19.83
CA SER A 88 4.27 2.80 -19.42
C SER A 88 4.06 1.82 -20.59
N LEU A 89 3.98 0.51 -20.30
CA LEU A 89 3.89 -0.57 -21.31
C LEU A 89 2.54 -0.68 -22.05
N MET A 90 1.56 0.17 -21.76
CA MET A 90 0.18 0.08 -22.29
C MET A 90 -0.49 -1.30 -22.11
N SER A 91 0.04 -2.16 -21.24
CA SER A 91 -0.42 -3.55 -21.05
C SER A 91 -1.48 -3.67 -19.96
N LEU A 92 -2.25 -2.60 -19.75
CA LEU A 92 -3.36 -2.51 -18.81
C LEU A 92 -4.54 -1.82 -19.51
N PHE A 93 -5.69 -2.49 -19.57
CA PHE A 93 -6.87 -1.94 -20.22
C PHE A 93 -7.67 -1.03 -19.30
N MET A 94 -7.92 0.20 -19.72
CA MET A 94 -8.71 1.21 -19.00
C MET A 94 -10.23 0.96 -19.13
N ARG A 95 -10.64 0.25 -20.18
CA ARG A 95 -12.02 -0.22 -20.40
C ARG A 95 -12.09 -1.74 -20.46
N PRO A 96 -13.26 -2.38 -20.25
CA PRO A 96 -13.40 -3.81 -20.42
C PRO A 96 -13.04 -4.26 -21.85
N MET A 97 -12.18 -5.28 -21.96
CA MET A 97 -11.80 -5.93 -23.22
C MET A 97 -12.13 -7.43 -23.18
N PRO A 98 -12.39 -8.09 -24.32
CA PRO A 98 -12.79 -9.50 -24.33
C PRO A 98 -11.64 -10.46 -23.96
N TYR A 99 -10.38 -10.00 -24.06
CA TYR A 99 -9.16 -10.77 -23.83
C TYR A 99 -8.29 -10.17 -22.73
N ARG A 100 -7.37 -10.99 -22.21
CA ARG A 100 -6.29 -10.58 -21.30
C ARG A 100 -5.06 -10.20 -22.12
N VAL A 101 -4.19 -9.35 -21.60
CA VAL A 101 -3.00 -8.86 -22.30
C VAL A 101 -1.74 -9.11 -21.47
N LEU A 102 -0.64 -9.45 -22.14
CA LEU A 102 0.71 -9.47 -21.57
C LEU A 102 1.57 -8.47 -22.36
N PRO A 103 2.53 -7.79 -21.71
CA PRO A 103 3.51 -7.01 -22.44
C PRO A 103 4.37 -7.94 -23.31
N TRP A 104 4.64 -7.51 -24.53
CA TRP A 104 5.36 -8.31 -25.52
C TRP A 104 6.27 -7.45 -26.39
N ALA A 105 7.38 -8.03 -26.85
CA ALA A 105 8.28 -7.43 -27.82
C ALA A 105 8.98 -8.52 -28.65
N PRO A 106 9.39 -8.22 -29.89
CA PRO A 106 10.10 -9.19 -30.73
C PRO A 106 11.35 -9.81 -30.10
N ASN A 107 12.08 -9.05 -29.27
CA ASN A 107 13.29 -9.49 -28.57
C ASN A 107 13.01 -10.20 -27.23
N LEU A 108 11.75 -10.26 -26.76
CA LEU A 108 11.45 -10.72 -25.39
C LEU A 108 11.80 -12.19 -25.14
N ALA A 109 11.53 -13.07 -26.10
CA ALA A 109 11.83 -14.50 -25.95
C ALA A 109 13.33 -14.78 -25.88
N GLU A 110 14.14 -14.03 -26.65
CA GLU A 110 15.60 -14.12 -26.62
C GLU A 110 16.16 -13.60 -25.29
N GLU A 111 15.73 -12.41 -24.87
CA GLU A 111 16.15 -11.81 -23.60
C GLU A 111 15.74 -12.67 -22.40
N PHE A 112 14.53 -13.24 -22.42
CA PHE A 112 14.07 -14.17 -21.40
C PHE A 112 14.99 -15.39 -21.33
N ARG A 113 15.29 -16.04 -22.47
CA ARG A 113 16.16 -17.21 -22.51
C ARG A 113 17.57 -16.89 -22.01
N ARG A 114 18.12 -15.75 -22.43
CA ARG A 114 19.44 -15.27 -22.01
C ARG A 114 19.53 -15.06 -20.50
N ARG A 115 18.48 -14.51 -19.88
CA ARG A 115 18.46 -14.13 -18.46
C ARG A 115 18.01 -15.24 -17.52
N ARG A 116 17.03 -16.05 -17.94
CA ARG A 116 16.39 -17.08 -17.11
C ARG A 116 16.90 -18.49 -17.40
N GLY A 117 17.56 -18.71 -18.54
CA GLY A 117 18.18 -19.98 -18.91
C GLY A 117 17.24 -21.01 -19.53
N TYR A 118 16.00 -20.65 -19.87
CA TYR A 118 15.03 -21.54 -20.53
C TYR A 118 14.08 -20.76 -21.46
N ALA A 119 13.33 -21.48 -22.30
CA ALA A 119 12.43 -20.88 -23.30
C ALA A 119 11.15 -20.30 -22.66
N LEU A 120 10.67 -19.17 -23.18
CA LEU A 120 9.48 -18.46 -22.69
C LEU A 120 8.18 -19.09 -23.17
N GLU A 121 8.15 -19.54 -24.42
CA GLU A 121 6.95 -20.01 -25.11
C GLU A 121 6.23 -21.16 -24.37
N PRO A 122 6.94 -22.16 -23.79
CA PRO A 122 6.30 -23.23 -23.04
C PRO A 122 5.55 -22.77 -21.78
N ILE A 123 5.91 -21.62 -21.19
CA ILE A 123 5.33 -21.14 -19.93
C ILE A 123 4.19 -20.13 -20.09
N LEU A 124 3.91 -19.65 -21.32
CA LEU A 124 2.86 -18.66 -21.56
C LEU A 124 1.48 -19.03 -20.97
N PRO A 125 1.01 -20.30 -21.05
CA PRO A 125 -0.24 -20.70 -20.38
C PRO A 125 -0.25 -20.43 -18.87
N ALA A 126 0.90 -20.60 -18.20
CA ALA A 126 1.05 -20.44 -16.76
C ALA A 126 0.96 -18.97 -16.31
N LEU A 127 1.19 -18.02 -17.23
CA LEU A 127 1.07 -16.59 -16.97
C LEU A 127 -0.39 -16.13 -16.82
N VAL A 128 -1.34 -16.85 -17.42
CA VAL A 128 -2.76 -16.47 -17.48
C VAL A 128 -3.71 -17.47 -16.81
N ALA A 129 -3.24 -18.69 -16.54
CA ALA A 129 -4.01 -19.76 -15.92
C ALA A 129 -3.16 -20.55 -14.90
N GLU A 130 -3.85 -21.34 -14.08
CA GLU A 130 -3.20 -22.33 -13.21
C GLU A 130 -2.99 -23.61 -14.01
N VAL A 131 -1.76 -24.11 -14.04
CA VAL A 131 -1.37 -25.23 -14.94
C VAL A 131 -0.67 -26.36 -14.19
N GLY A 132 -0.94 -26.50 -12.89
CA GLY A 132 -0.50 -27.63 -12.09
C GLY A 132 0.83 -27.42 -11.36
N GLY A 133 1.15 -26.19 -10.96
CA GLY A 133 2.17 -25.89 -9.95
C GLY A 133 3.39 -25.10 -10.43
N ALA A 134 3.57 -24.92 -11.74
CA ALA A 134 4.69 -24.17 -12.31
C ALA A 134 4.42 -22.66 -12.47
N GLU A 135 3.16 -22.23 -12.31
CA GLU A 135 2.71 -20.87 -12.60
C GLU A 135 3.40 -19.78 -11.77
N LYS A 136 3.69 -20.02 -10.49
CA LYS A 136 4.32 -19.02 -9.63
C LYS A 136 5.72 -18.67 -10.12
N LYS A 137 6.54 -19.69 -10.39
CA LYS A 137 7.89 -19.52 -10.94
C LYS A 137 7.85 -18.89 -12.34
N ALA A 138 6.96 -19.37 -13.21
CA ALA A 138 6.79 -18.82 -14.55
C ALA A 138 6.46 -17.32 -14.52
N ARG A 139 5.54 -16.90 -13.66
CA ARG A 139 5.17 -15.49 -13.50
C ARG A 139 6.29 -14.66 -12.89
N HIS A 140 6.96 -15.18 -11.87
CA HIS A 140 8.13 -14.54 -11.28
C HIS A 140 9.18 -14.23 -12.35
N ASP A 141 9.60 -15.25 -13.11
CA ASP A 141 10.67 -15.09 -14.10
C ASP A 141 10.26 -14.19 -15.27
N PHE A 142 8.99 -14.26 -15.70
CA PHE A 142 8.45 -13.39 -16.76
C PHE A 142 8.45 -11.92 -16.33
N TRP A 143 7.84 -11.61 -15.19
CA TRP A 143 7.73 -10.24 -14.73
C TRP A 143 9.06 -9.65 -14.30
N LEU A 144 9.98 -10.46 -13.78
CA LEU A 144 11.36 -10.03 -13.52
C LEU A 144 12.09 -9.67 -14.82
N THR A 145 11.90 -10.44 -15.90
CA THR A 145 12.47 -10.12 -17.22
C THR A 145 11.89 -8.82 -17.77
N VAL A 146 10.57 -8.64 -17.70
CA VAL A 146 9.88 -7.39 -18.09
C VAL A 146 10.42 -6.20 -17.29
N ALA A 147 10.53 -6.34 -15.97
CA ALA A 147 11.04 -5.31 -15.07
C ALA A 147 12.48 -4.88 -15.41
N GLU A 148 13.36 -5.85 -15.68
CA GLU A 148 14.74 -5.59 -16.09
C GLU A 148 14.78 -4.81 -17.40
N LEU A 149 14.03 -5.24 -18.41
CA LEU A 149 14.01 -4.59 -19.72
C LEU A 149 13.46 -3.16 -19.66
N VAL A 150 12.34 -2.91 -18.97
CA VAL A 150 11.80 -1.54 -18.85
C VAL A 150 12.75 -0.62 -18.10
N SER A 151 13.28 -1.09 -16.95
CA SER A 151 14.20 -0.31 -16.13
C SER A 151 15.49 0.04 -16.87
N GLU A 152 16.04 -0.89 -17.65
CA GLU A 152 17.27 -0.68 -18.43
C GLU A 152 17.01 0.18 -19.67
N ASN A 153 16.00 -0.17 -20.47
CA ASN A 153 15.83 0.38 -21.82
C ASN A 153 15.16 1.74 -21.86
N PHE A 154 14.25 2.06 -20.93
CA PHE A 154 13.66 3.40 -20.88
C PHE A 154 14.37 4.27 -19.85
N PHE A 155 14.28 3.90 -18.58
CA PHE A 155 14.75 4.74 -17.50
C PHE A 155 16.28 4.81 -17.41
N GLY A 156 16.98 3.69 -17.60
CA GLY A 156 18.44 3.61 -17.57
C GLY A 156 19.09 4.46 -18.65
N GLN A 157 18.60 4.38 -19.89
CA GLN A 157 19.14 5.20 -20.99
C GLN A 157 18.97 6.70 -20.76
N ILE A 158 17.79 7.13 -20.29
CA ILE A 158 17.53 8.55 -19.99
C ILE A 158 18.40 9.01 -18.83
N GLN A 159 18.52 8.21 -17.76
CA GLN A 159 19.37 8.49 -16.62
C GLN A 159 20.84 8.67 -17.03
N ASP A 160 21.38 7.73 -17.81
CA ASP A 160 22.77 7.77 -18.26
C ASP A 160 23.04 8.99 -19.14
N TRP A 161 22.10 9.36 -20.01
CA TRP A 161 22.18 10.56 -20.82
C TRP A 161 22.17 11.84 -19.97
N CYS A 162 21.23 11.92 -19.03
CA CYS A 162 21.04 13.07 -18.14
C CYS A 162 22.30 13.32 -17.28
N ARG A 163 22.86 12.25 -16.69
CA ARG A 163 24.10 12.32 -15.91
C ARG A 163 25.30 12.81 -16.72
N LYS A 164 25.44 12.39 -17.98
CA LYS A 164 26.50 12.90 -18.88
C LYS A 164 26.38 14.40 -19.16
N HIS A 165 25.18 14.97 -19.03
CA HIS A 165 24.89 16.38 -19.26
C HIS A 165 24.73 17.19 -17.97
N ASN A 166 25.06 16.62 -16.80
CA ASN A 166 24.94 17.26 -15.48
C ASN A 166 23.53 17.79 -15.19
N ILE A 167 22.50 17.10 -15.67
CA ILE A 167 21.10 17.38 -15.35
C ILE A 167 20.47 16.11 -14.74
N PRO A 168 19.71 16.18 -13.65
CA PRO A 168 18.99 15.02 -13.12
C PRO A 168 17.89 14.52 -14.08
N SER A 169 17.70 13.20 -14.16
CA SER A 169 16.51 12.61 -14.77
C SER A 169 15.33 12.65 -13.80
N GLY A 170 14.24 13.34 -14.17
CA GLY A 170 13.04 13.44 -13.33
C GLY A 170 11.78 12.99 -14.06
N GLY A 171 10.68 12.93 -13.32
CA GLY A 171 9.36 12.53 -13.85
C GLY A 171 8.61 11.55 -12.97
N HIS A 172 7.38 11.23 -13.37
CA HIS A 172 6.51 10.29 -12.67
C HIS A 172 5.92 9.27 -13.64
N LEU A 173 5.19 8.28 -13.12
CA LEU A 173 4.87 7.03 -13.82
C LEU A 173 3.40 6.70 -13.62
N LEU A 174 2.64 6.46 -14.69
CA LEU A 174 1.21 6.13 -14.66
C LEU A 174 0.80 5.14 -13.52
N MET A 175 -0.23 5.53 -12.76
CA MET A 175 -0.95 4.70 -11.75
C MET A 175 -0.13 4.32 -10.51
N GLU A 176 0.61 5.28 -9.95
CA GLU A 176 1.47 5.11 -8.77
C GLU A 176 0.73 4.64 -7.50
N GLU A 177 -0.58 4.88 -7.38
CA GLU A 177 -1.41 4.49 -6.24
C GLU A 177 -1.56 2.96 -6.08
N SER A 178 -1.27 2.19 -7.14
CA SER A 178 -1.71 0.81 -7.26
C SER A 178 -0.54 -0.13 -7.56
N ILE A 179 0.00 -0.75 -6.52
CA ILE A 179 1.09 -1.73 -6.69
C ILE A 179 0.69 -2.91 -7.59
N THR A 180 -0.60 -3.26 -7.64
CA THR A 180 -1.10 -4.26 -8.60
C THR A 180 -1.06 -3.79 -10.04
N SER A 181 -1.27 -2.49 -10.30
CA SER A 181 -1.11 -1.88 -11.63
C SER A 181 0.35 -1.77 -12.04
N HIS A 182 1.28 -1.73 -11.09
CA HIS A 182 2.70 -1.65 -11.38
C HIS A 182 3.22 -2.85 -12.18
N VAL A 183 2.67 -4.05 -11.93
CA VAL A 183 3.08 -5.28 -12.61
C VAL A 183 2.86 -5.21 -14.13
N PRO A 184 1.63 -4.98 -14.66
CA PRO A 184 1.42 -4.91 -16.09
C PRO A 184 2.03 -3.66 -16.74
N LEU A 185 2.21 -2.56 -16.00
CA LEU A 185 2.72 -1.31 -16.56
C LEU A 185 4.25 -1.26 -16.64
N TYR A 186 4.96 -1.96 -15.72
CA TYR A 186 6.42 -1.84 -15.56
C TYR A 186 7.14 -3.16 -15.30
N GLY A 187 6.43 -4.23 -14.91
CA GLY A 187 7.01 -5.36 -14.19
C GLY A 187 7.37 -4.97 -12.76
N ASP A 188 8.24 -3.98 -12.59
CA ASP A 188 8.66 -3.43 -11.30
C ASP A 188 8.74 -1.90 -11.34
N PHE A 189 7.71 -1.25 -10.82
CA PHE A 189 7.67 0.20 -10.67
C PHE A 189 8.80 0.73 -9.79
N PHE A 190 9.09 0.08 -8.66
CA PHE A 190 10.06 0.58 -7.69
C PHE A 190 11.47 0.57 -8.29
N ARG A 191 11.80 -0.48 -9.04
CA ARG A 191 13.03 -0.55 -9.84
C ARG A 191 13.12 0.54 -10.91
N CYS A 192 12.01 0.92 -11.52
CA CYS A 192 11.96 2.00 -12.52
C CYS A 192 12.17 3.37 -11.88
N ILE A 193 11.46 3.72 -10.79
CA ILE A 193 11.67 5.02 -10.11
C ILE A 193 13.05 5.12 -9.43
N ARG A 194 13.64 3.98 -9.03
CA ARG A 194 15.05 3.91 -8.61
C ARG A 194 16.05 4.21 -9.72
N ARG A 195 15.63 4.51 -10.96
CA ARG A 195 16.46 5.05 -12.06
C ARG A 195 16.26 6.55 -12.33
N LEU A 196 15.32 7.22 -11.66
CA LEU A 196 15.14 8.66 -11.78
C LEU A 196 15.97 9.41 -10.74
N ASP A 197 16.87 10.31 -11.14
CA ASP A 197 17.68 11.11 -10.22
C ASP A 197 16.87 12.15 -9.42
N ALA A 198 15.70 12.53 -9.92
CA ALA A 198 14.70 13.36 -9.25
C ALA A 198 13.29 12.73 -9.39
N PRO A 199 12.99 11.62 -8.68
CA PRO A 199 11.71 10.93 -8.84
C PRO A 199 10.56 11.85 -8.41
N SER A 200 9.48 11.82 -9.18
CA SER A 200 8.32 12.69 -9.03
C SER A 200 7.03 11.89 -8.88
N ILE A 201 5.96 12.59 -8.52
CA ILE A 201 4.56 12.14 -8.54
C ILE A 201 3.69 13.28 -9.07
N ASP A 202 2.42 13.01 -9.32
CA ASP A 202 1.37 14.02 -9.38
C ASP A 202 0.36 13.86 -8.23
N CYS A 203 -0.39 14.92 -7.95
CA CYS A 203 -1.46 14.94 -6.97
C CYS A 203 -2.56 15.87 -7.50
N LEU A 204 -3.53 15.24 -8.15
CA LEU A 204 -4.64 15.93 -8.83
C LEU A 204 -5.78 16.37 -7.90
N THR A 205 -5.72 15.98 -6.63
CA THR A 205 -6.69 16.35 -5.61
C THR A 205 -6.07 17.33 -4.63
N SER A 206 -6.91 18.27 -4.17
CA SER A 206 -6.54 19.23 -3.14
C SER A 206 -7.37 19.10 -1.87
N LEU A 207 -8.09 17.98 -1.73
CA LEU A 207 -8.78 17.64 -0.50
C LEU A 207 -7.85 16.78 0.35
N PRO A 208 -7.32 17.27 1.48
CA PRO A 208 -6.31 16.57 2.26
C PRO A 208 -6.64 15.10 2.54
N PRO A 209 -7.88 14.71 2.95
CA PRO A 209 -8.21 13.32 3.20
C PRO A 209 -7.97 12.36 2.02
N ASN A 210 -8.02 12.88 0.79
CA ASN A 210 -7.90 12.12 -0.45
C ASN A 210 -6.47 12.11 -1.02
N VAL A 211 -5.54 12.85 -0.42
CA VAL A 211 -4.16 12.94 -0.90
C VAL A 211 -3.46 11.59 -0.73
N PRO A 212 -2.87 11.03 -1.81
CA PRO A 212 -2.20 9.74 -1.77
C PRO A 212 -0.79 9.87 -1.17
N TRP A 213 -0.71 10.31 0.09
CA TRP A 213 0.54 10.58 0.81
C TRP A 213 1.54 9.40 0.82
N HIS A 214 1.05 8.18 0.71
CA HIS A 214 1.87 6.97 0.70
C HIS A 214 2.76 6.86 -0.54
N ILE A 215 2.37 7.48 -1.66
CA ILE A 215 3.18 7.53 -2.87
C ILE A 215 4.36 8.48 -2.70
N ALA A 216 4.14 9.65 -2.09
CA ALA A 216 5.22 10.56 -1.70
C ALA A 216 6.27 9.83 -0.84
N ARG A 217 5.81 8.97 0.10
CA ARG A 217 6.70 8.12 0.88
C ARG A 217 7.43 7.08 0.04
N LEU A 218 6.74 6.44 -0.90
CA LEU A 218 7.33 5.46 -1.83
C LEU A 218 8.46 6.07 -2.65
N ILE A 219 8.22 7.21 -3.31
CA ILE A 219 9.24 7.85 -4.14
C ILE A 219 10.37 8.46 -3.32
N SER A 220 10.09 9.00 -2.12
CA SER A 220 11.14 9.46 -1.20
C SER A 220 12.03 8.30 -0.77
N SER A 221 11.46 7.12 -0.54
CA SER A 221 12.24 5.94 -0.15
C SER A 221 13.16 5.49 -1.30
N ALA A 222 12.65 5.48 -2.54
CA ALA A 222 13.47 5.19 -3.73
C ALA A 222 14.58 6.23 -3.93
N ALA A 223 14.30 7.51 -3.69
CA ALA A 223 15.30 8.58 -3.74
C ALA A 223 16.41 8.35 -2.71
N GLU A 224 16.03 8.10 -1.46
CA GLU A 224 16.97 7.94 -0.33
C GLU A 224 17.84 6.69 -0.45
N LEU A 225 17.30 5.57 -0.95
CA LEU A 225 18.06 4.35 -1.23
C LEU A 225 19.18 4.56 -2.25
N GLU A 226 19.02 5.55 -3.14
CA GLU A 226 19.99 5.94 -4.18
C GLU A 226 20.76 7.22 -3.81
N GLY A 227 20.57 7.77 -2.61
CA GLY A 227 21.25 8.98 -2.14
C GLY A 227 20.83 10.27 -2.87
N ARG A 228 19.64 10.29 -3.48
CA ARG A 228 19.10 11.44 -4.21
C ARG A 228 18.43 12.43 -3.27
N THR A 229 18.54 13.70 -3.59
CA THR A 229 18.11 14.80 -2.71
C THR A 229 16.89 15.56 -3.22
N VAL A 230 16.41 15.26 -4.43
CA VAL A 230 15.28 15.95 -5.06
C VAL A 230 14.14 14.97 -5.24
N THR A 231 12.96 15.35 -4.76
CA THR A 231 11.70 14.63 -4.93
C THR A 231 10.63 15.67 -5.27
N MET A 232 9.89 15.44 -6.35
CA MET A 232 8.98 16.45 -6.90
C MET A 232 7.52 16.00 -6.87
N CYS A 233 6.60 16.96 -6.84
CA CYS A 233 5.18 16.68 -7.05
C CYS A 233 4.54 17.75 -7.94
N GLU A 234 3.88 17.34 -9.01
CA GLU A 234 2.86 18.15 -9.67
C GLU A 234 1.61 18.22 -8.78
N THR A 235 1.18 19.41 -8.38
CA THR A 235 -0.01 19.59 -7.53
C THR A 235 -1.07 20.43 -8.22
N SER A 236 -2.33 19.97 -8.18
CA SER A 236 -3.46 20.71 -8.74
C SER A 236 -4.78 20.44 -8.00
N ASP A 237 -5.82 21.20 -8.36
CA ASP A 237 -7.22 20.97 -7.98
C ASP A 237 -8.04 20.35 -9.15
N PHE A 238 -7.37 19.62 -10.06
CA PHE A 238 -7.99 19.05 -11.25
C PHE A 238 -9.24 18.21 -10.93
N VAL A 239 -9.17 17.32 -9.92
CA VAL A 239 -10.31 16.48 -9.52
C VAL A 239 -11.52 17.31 -9.07
N GLN A 240 -11.27 18.44 -8.40
CA GLN A 240 -12.34 19.31 -7.91
C GLN A 240 -12.98 20.14 -9.03
N ARG A 241 -12.25 20.40 -10.14
CA ARG A 241 -12.66 21.31 -11.21
C ARG A 241 -13.09 20.63 -12.52
N TYR A 242 -12.36 19.63 -12.98
CA TYR A 242 -12.56 19.03 -14.30
C TYR A 242 -13.90 18.30 -14.40
N ARG A 243 -14.66 18.58 -15.45
CA ARG A 243 -15.92 17.90 -15.76
C ARG A 243 -15.88 17.49 -17.23
N PRO A 244 -15.94 16.17 -17.55
CA PRO A 244 -16.09 15.74 -18.93
C PRO A 244 -17.46 16.17 -19.47
N GLU A 245 -17.61 16.14 -20.79
CA GLU A 245 -18.88 16.48 -21.44
C GLU A 245 -20.04 15.67 -20.84
N GLY A 246 -21.12 16.36 -20.46
CA GLY A 246 -22.31 15.77 -19.83
C GLY A 246 -22.24 15.62 -18.31
N ASP A 247 -21.09 15.83 -17.67
CA ASP A 247 -20.98 15.81 -16.20
C ASP A 247 -21.47 17.14 -15.59
N LYS A 248 -22.56 17.04 -14.81
CA LYS A 248 -23.24 18.20 -14.18
C LYS A 248 -22.82 18.41 -12.71
N ARG A 249 -21.87 17.66 -12.18
CA ARG A 249 -21.41 17.83 -10.79
C ARG A 249 -20.85 19.26 -10.61
N PRO A 250 -21.21 20.00 -9.55
CA PRO A 250 -20.69 21.35 -9.35
C PRO A 250 -19.17 21.32 -9.17
N VAL A 251 -18.48 22.33 -9.68
CA VAL A 251 -17.06 22.55 -9.38
C VAL A 251 -16.93 22.82 -7.89
N GLN A 252 -16.05 22.08 -7.21
CA GLN A 252 -15.75 22.31 -5.81
C GLN A 252 -14.64 23.33 -5.70
N GLN A 253 -14.90 24.44 -5.01
CA GLN A 253 -13.87 25.44 -4.71
C GLN A 253 -13.02 24.93 -3.54
N VAL A 254 -11.71 24.89 -3.73
CA VAL A 254 -10.75 24.53 -2.69
C VAL A 254 -10.30 25.77 -1.93
N THR A 255 -10.08 25.62 -0.62
CA THR A 255 -9.67 26.68 0.30
C THR A 255 -8.14 26.76 0.43
N GLU A 256 -7.62 27.87 0.97
CA GLU A 256 -6.20 28.02 1.31
C GLU A 256 -5.73 26.89 2.25
N ASP A 257 -6.56 26.53 3.22
CA ASP A 257 -6.25 25.51 4.23
C ASP A 257 -6.19 24.11 3.62
N GLU A 258 -7.08 23.78 2.68
CA GLU A 258 -7.09 22.49 1.97
C GLU A 258 -5.87 22.33 1.05
N ILE A 259 -5.49 23.38 0.32
CA ILE A 259 -4.26 23.34 -0.50
C ILE A 259 -3.02 23.21 0.41
N ARG A 260 -2.99 23.97 1.51
CA ARG A 260 -1.91 23.87 2.51
C ARG A 260 -1.82 22.47 3.11
N GLY A 261 -2.94 21.87 3.51
CA GLY A 261 -3.01 20.51 4.04
C GLY A 261 -2.54 19.46 3.03
N THR A 262 -2.88 19.66 1.76
CA THR A 262 -2.43 18.80 0.66
C THR A 262 -0.90 18.85 0.54
N CYS A 263 -0.33 20.04 0.46
CA CYS A 263 1.12 20.22 0.41
C CYS A 263 1.82 19.65 1.66
N ASN A 264 1.24 19.88 2.85
CA ASN A 264 1.79 19.38 4.12
C ASN A 264 1.88 17.84 4.14
N ARG A 265 0.85 17.13 3.64
CA ARG A 265 0.89 15.66 3.52
C ARG A 265 1.98 15.17 2.57
N LEU A 266 2.11 15.81 1.41
CA LEU A 266 3.13 15.48 0.41
C LEU A 266 4.54 15.72 0.97
N ILE A 267 4.76 16.87 1.63
CA ILE A 267 6.04 17.25 2.22
C ILE A 267 6.43 16.32 3.37
N LEU A 268 5.46 15.95 4.23
CA LEU A 268 5.68 14.95 5.27
C LEU A 268 6.07 13.59 4.68
N GLY A 269 5.43 13.20 3.56
CA GLY A 269 5.78 11.99 2.81
C GLY A 269 7.18 12.05 2.18
N GLY A 270 7.82 13.22 2.10
CA GLY A 270 9.19 13.40 1.63
C GLY A 270 9.32 14.17 0.33
N ILE A 271 8.25 14.79 -0.19
CA ILE A 271 8.33 15.75 -1.30
C ILE A 271 9.02 17.03 -0.83
N ASN A 272 9.98 17.54 -1.61
CA ASN A 272 10.70 18.77 -1.26
C ASN A 272 10.73 19.81 -2.39
N THR A 273 10.01 19.53 -3.48
CA THR A 273 9.88 20.41 -4.63
C THR A 273 8.45 20.30 -5.15
N ILE A 274 7.70 21.40 -5.13
CA ILE A 274 6.31 21.45 -5.59
C ILE A 274 6.26 22.19 -6.93
N THR A 275 5.67 21.56 -7.94
CA THR A 275 5.32 22.17 -9.21
C THR A 275 3.81 22.42 -9.20
N SER A 276 3.42 23.69 -9.09
CA SER A 276 2.02 24.08 -8.92
C SER A 276 1.31 24.28 -10.27
N TYR A 277 0.20 23.57 -10.48
CA TYR A 277 -0.74 23.74 -11.59
C TYR A 277 -2.09 24.33 -11.13
N TYR A 278 -2.14 24.87 -9.91
CA TYR A 278 -3.33 25.54 -9.40
C TYR A 278 -3.72 26.77 -10.21
N SER A 279 -5.02 26.92 -10.46
CA SER A 279 -5.58 28.18 -10.96
C SER A 279 -5.62 29.28 -9.89
N PHE A 280 -5.59 28.90 -8.61
CA PHE A 280 -5.85 29.75 -7.44
C PHE A 280 -7.16 30.55 -7.51
N ALA A 281 -8.13 30.07 -8.31
CA ALA A 281 -9.43 30.69 -8.43
C ALA A 281 -10.06 30.86 -7.03
N GLY A 282 -10.69 32.00 -6.77
CA GLY A 282 -11.35 32.28 -5.49
C GLY A 282 -10.42 32.64 -4.32
N LEU A 283 -9.10 32.60 -4.50
CA LEU A 283 -8.13 33.07 -3.49
C LEU A 283 -7.64 34.47 -3.79
N THR A 284 -7.52 35.30 -2.76
CA THR A 284 -6.91 36.63 -2.85
C THR A 284 -5.38 36.51 -3.01
N ALA A 285 -4.75 37.53 -3.59
CA ALA A 285 -3.29 37.57 -3.72
C ALA A 285 -2.55 37.45 -2.35
N ALA A 286 -3.18 37.91 -1.26
CA ALA A 286 -2.62 37.75 0.09
C ALA A 286 -2.64 36.28 0.55
N GLN A 287 -3.72 35.54 0.28
CA GLN A 287 -3.81 34.11 0.55
C GLN A 287 -2.79 33.31 -0.27
N VAL A 288 -2.68 33.62 -1.56
CA VAL A 288 -1.71 32.96 -2.45
C VAL A 288 -0.27 33.23 -1.99
N ARG A 289 0.05 34.45 -1.55
CA ARG A 289 1.39 34.75 -0.98
C ARG A 289 1.66 33.93 0.28
N ARG A 290 0.75 33.90 1.24
CA ARG A 290 0.91 33.11 2.47
C ARG A 290 1.10 31.62 2.18
N LEU A 291 0.31 31.07 1.25
CA LEU A 291 0.44 29.69 0.81
C LEU A 291 1.83 29.41 0.21
N ASN A 292 2.29 30.26 -0.70
CA ASN A 292 3.60 30.08 -1.35
C ASN A 292 4.77 30.25 -0.35
N GLU A 293 4.68 31.21 0.56
CA GLU A 293 5.69 31.38 1.62
C GLU A 293 5.71 30.16 2.56
N TRP A 294 4.55 29.65 2.95
CA TRP A 294 4.43 28.46 3.78
C TRP A 294 5.06 27.23 3.12
N VAL A 295 4.67 26.93 1.88
CA VAL A 295 5.19 25.79 1.12
C VAL A 295 6.68 25.97 0.84
N GLY A 296 7.09 27.18 0.45
CA GLY A 296 8.48 27.53 0.19
C GLY A 296 9.38 27.33 1.41
N ARG A 297 8.98 27.80 2.59
CA ARG A 297 9.70 27.57 3.86
C ARG A 297 9.78 26.08 4.18
N SER A 298 8.64 25.36 4.10
CA SER A 298 8.57 23.93 4.39
C SER A 298 9.52 23.11 3.51
N CYS A 299 9.46 23.31 2.20
CA CYS A 299 10.34 22.65 1.24
C CYS A 299 11.82 23.01 1.45
N THR A 300 12.13 24.28 1.69
CA THR A 300 13.51 24.76 1.88
C THR A 300 14.15 24.15 3.12
N MET A 301 13.42 24.11 4.24
CA MET A 301 13.93 23.63 5.52
C MET A 301 14.20 22.11 5.52
N LEU A 302 13.44 21.34 4.73
CA LEU A 302 13.56 19.89 4.67
C LEU A 302 14.43 19.38 3.52
N ARG A 303 14.78 20.25 2.56
CA ARG A 303 15.59 19.91 1.38
C ARG A 303 16.98 19.41 1.76
N GLY A 304 17.47 18.41 1.04
CA GLY A 304 18.78 17.80 1.28
C GLY A 304 18.87 16.97 2.57
N GLY A 305 17.80 16.94 3.38
CA GLY A 305 17.70 16.04 4.51
C GLY A 305 17.41 14.61 4.09
N ARG A 306 17.75 13.68 4.96
CA ARG A 306 17.32 12.28 4.86
C ARG A 306 16.37 11.94 5.98
N GLN A 307 15.49 11.00 5.73
CA GLN A 307 14.66 10.38 6.75
C GLN A 307 15.51 9.74 7.86
N VAL A 308 15.04 9.85 9.09
CA VAL A 308 15.52 9.07 10.24
C VAL A 308 14.38 8.13 10.62
N ALA A 309 14.47 6.88 10.18
CA ALA A 309 13.44 5.88 10.39
C ALA A 309 14.06 4.54 10.77
N ASP A 310 13.57 3.95 11.85
CA ASP A 310 14.03 2.63 12.31
C ASP A 310 13.30 1.46 11.67
N ILE A 311 12.30 1.76 10.83
CA ILE A 311 11.40 0.78 10.23
C ILE A 311 11.61 0.75 8.73
N ALA A 312 11.90 -0.42 8.18
CA ALA A 312 11.82 -0.70 6.75
C ALA A 312 10.53 -1.48 6.46
N VAL A 313 9.80 -1.10 5.43
CA VAL A 313 8.64 -1.84 4.92
C VAL A 313 8.99 -2.37 3.53
N LEU A 314 8.91 -3.68 3.33
CA LEU A 314 9.17 -4.26 2.03
C LEU A 314 8.09 -3.84 1.03
N TYR A 315 8.50 -3.39 -0.16
CA TYR A 315 7.71 -3.31 -1.38
C TYR A 315 7.65 -4.72 -2.01
N PRO A 316 6.55 -5.48 -1.86
CA PRO A 316 6.55 -6.94 -1.99
C PRO A 316 6.31 -7.41 -3.45
N ILE A 317 7.09 -6.87 -4.39
CA ILE A 317 6.82 -7.04 -5.83
C ILE A 317 7.05 -8.47 -6.32
N GLU A 318 8.03 -9.18 -5.78
CA GLU A 318 8.33 -10.57 -6.15
C GLU A 318 7.19 -11.51 -5.75
N SER A 319 6.65 -11.35 -4.55
CA SER A 319 5.43 -12.05 -4.14
C SER A 319 4.26 -11.66 -5.03
N LEU A 320 4.08 -10.37 -5.31
CA LEU A 320 3.00 -9.87 -6.14
C LEU A 320 3.01 -10.49 -7.55
N TRP A 321 4.18 -10.67 -8.18
CA TRP A 321 4.30 -11.34 -9.48
C TRP A 321 3.74 -12.75 -9.47
N THR A 322 4.06 -13.55 -8.46
CA THR A 322 3.61 -14.96 -8.37
C THR A 322 2.08 -15.06 -8.28
N HIS A 323 1.45 -14.03 -7.73
CA HIS A 323 0.01 -13.92 -7.53
C HIS A 323 -0.71 -13.22 -8.69
N PHE A 324 -0.01 -12.38 -9.47
CA PHE A 324 -0.61 -11.58 -10.52
C PHE A 324 -1.12 -12.40 -11.71
N ARG A 325 -2.29 -12.03 -12.24
CA ARG A 325 -2.82 -12.50 -13.52
C ARG A 325 -3.32 -11.29 -14.29
N PRO A 326 -3.00 -11.15 -15.59
CA PRO A 326 -3.46 -10.01 -16.35
C PRO A 326 -4.98 -9.98 -16.43
N ALA A 327 -5.58 -8.80 -16.33
CA ALA A 327 -7.03 -8.63 -16.29
C ALA A 327 -7.61 -8.22 -17.65
N ARG A 328 -8.94 -8.30 -17.77
CA ARG A 328 -9.69 -7.73 -18.91
C ARG A 328 -9.97 -6.22 -18.75
N ARG A 329 -9.73 -5.69 -17.55
CA ARG A 329 -9.81 -4.28 -17.20
C ARG A 329 -8.95 -4.03 -15.96
N GLY A 330 -8.17 -2.96 -15.96
CA GLY A 330 -7.29 -2.58 -14.86
C GLY A 330 -6.36 -3.71 -14.44
N ALA A 331 -6.14 -3.82 -13.13
CA ALA A 331 -5.47 -4.95 -12.48
C ALA A 331 -6.45 -5.73 -11.57
N THR A 332 -7.72 -5.86 -11.98
CA THR A 332 -8.81 -6.26 -11.06
C THR A 332 -9.04 -7.77 -10.96
N ASP A 333 -8.56 -8.56 -11.92
CA ASP A 333 -8.94 -9.98 -12.02
C ASP A 333 -8.07 -10.91 -11.14
N SER A 334 -6.95 -10.42 -10.59
CA SER A 334 -6.12 -11.22 -9.69
C SER A 334 -6.39 -10.91 -8.23
N ARG A 335 -7.23 -11.74 -7.62
CA ARG A 335 -7.61 -11.61 -6.21
C ARG A 335 -6.42 -11.73 -5.24
N PRO A 336 -5.53 -12.73 -5.34
CA PRO A 336 -4.38 -12.81 -4.44
C PRO A 336 -3.46 -11.59 -4.56
N ALA A 337 -3.29 -11.02 -5.76
CA ALA A 337 -2.53 -9.79 -5.95
C ALA A 337 -3.18 -8.56 -5.30
N LEU A 338 -4.50 -8.42 -5.41
CA LEU A 338 -5.25 -7.35 -4.73
C LEU A 338 -5.15 -7.44 -3.20
N ASN A 339 -5.07 -8.66 -2.65
CA ASN A 339 -4.85 -8.85 -1.21
C ASN A 339 -3.46 -8.33 -0.77
N VAL A 340 -2.41 -8.61 -1.54
CA VAL A 340 -1.06 -8.06 -1.30
C VAL A 340 -1.11 -6.52 -1.25
N GLN A 341 -1.77 -5.88 -2.20
CA GLN A 341 -1.96 -4.43 -2.20
C GLN A 341 -2.72 -3.93 -0.96
N GLY A 342 -3.81 -4.60 -0.58
CA GLY A 342 -4.59 -4.23 0.61
C GLY A 342 -3.74 -4.24 1.88
N VAL A 343 -2.97 -5.31 2.10
CA VAL A 343 -2.10 -5.44 3.28
C VAL A 343 -0.95 -4.43 3.25
N PHE A 344 -0.32 -4.22 2.10
CA PHE A 344 0.73 -3.20 1.93
C PHE A 344 0.22 -1.79 2.30
N ASN A 345 -0.95 -1.40 1.79
CA ASN A 345 -1.57 -0.12 2.10
C ASN A 345 -1.96 0.01 3.57
N GLN A 346 -2.45 -1.09 4.18
CA GLN A 346 -2.79 -1.14 5.59
C GLN A 346 -1.56 -0.95 6.49
N VAL A 347 -0.43 -1.60 6.17
CA VAL A 347 0.83 -1.42 6.90
C VAL A 347 1.26 0.04 6.88
N GLY A 348 1.35 0.65 5.69
CA GLY A 348 1.74 2.05 5.55
C GLY A 348 0.83 2.99 6.33
N SER A 349 -0.50 2.82 6.17
CA SER A 349 -1.50 3.65 6.86
C SER A 349 -1.45 3.52 8.39
N SER A 350 -1.18 2.31 8.88
CA SER A 350 -1.07 2.04 10.32
C SER A 350 0.13 2.75 10.94
N LEU A 351 1.31 2.64 10.31
CA LEU A 351 2.53 3.29 10.77
C LEU A 351 2.42 4.83 10.70
N TYR A 352 1.87 5.34 9.59
CA TYR A 352 1.60 6.77 9.42
C TYR A 352 0.67 7.32 10.52
N ALA A 353 -0.43 6.62 10.82
CA ALA A 353 -1.36 7.01 11.88
C ALA A 353 -0.72 7.01 13.28
N GLN A 354 0.25 6.12 13.53
CA GLN A 354 1.00 6.06 14.78
C GLN A 354 2.17 7.06 14.87
N ARG A 355 2.38 7.91 13.86
CA ARG A 355 3.55 8.83 13.75
C ARG A 355 4.87 8.06 13.74
N ARG A 356 4.87 6.83 13.20
CA ARG A 356 6.06 6.02 13.02
C ARG A 356 6.56 6.20 11.61
N ASP A 357 7.72 6.82 11.49
CA ASP A 357 8.34 7.01 10.20
C ASP A 357 8.96 5.70 9.70
N PHE A 358 8.92 5.47 8.39
CA PHE A 358 9.39 4.23 7.78
C PHE A 358 9.88 4.43 6.35
N THR A 359 10.81 3.59 5.89
CA THR A 359 11.32 3.59 4.51
C THR A 359 10.76 2.38 3.76
N TYR A 360 10.25 2.56 2.55
CA TYR A 360 9.96 1.42 1.66
C TYR A 360 11.26 0.88 1.04
N VAL A 361 11.45 -0.44 1.07
CA VAL A 361 12.65 -1.11 0.55
C VAL A 361 12.28 -2.25 -0.36
N ASP A 362 13.11 -2.57 -1.36
CA ASP A 362 12.97 -3.76 -2.20
C ASP A 362 13.94 -4.87 -1.76
N SER A 363 13.86 -6.03 -2.42
CA SER A 363 14.74 -7.15 -2.15
C SER A 363 16.22 -6.82 -2.35
N ARG A 364 16.54 -5.94 -3.31
CA ARG A 364 17.91 -5.47 -3.57
C ARG A 364 18.47 -4.72 -2.37
N ALA A 365 17.74 -3.75 -1.84
CA ALA A 365 18.16 -3.03 -0.64
C ALA A 365 18.31 -3.97 0.56
N LEU A 366 17.39 -4.93 0.73
CA LEU A 366 17.49 -5.93 1.79
C LEU A 366 18.68 -6.87 1.63
N ALA A 367 19.09 -7.24 0.41
CA ALA A 367 20.25 -8.09 0.16
C ALA A 367 21.58 -7.34 0.30
N GLU A 368 21.65 -6.09 -0.16
CA GLU A 368 22.86 -5.25 -0.15
C GLU A 368 23.19 -4.67 1.22
N ALA A 369 22.19 -4.50 2.08
CA ALA A 369 22.38 -3.87 3.38
C ALA A 369 23.30 -4.67 4.32
N LYS A 370 24.13 -3.96 5.09
CA LYS A 370 25.05 -4.55 6.06
C LYS A 370 24.36 -4.75 7.40
N VAL A 371 24.58 -5.92 8.02
CA VAL A 371 24.03 -6.22 9.35
C VAL A 371 25.11 -5.99 10.40
N GLU A 372 24.84 -5.09 11.33
CA GLU A 372 25.76 -4.72 12.41
C GLU A 372 24.97 -4.57 13.72
N GLY A 373 25.11 -5.53 14.64
CA GLY A 373 24.57 -5.41 16.00
C GLY A 373 23.05 -5.24 16.06
N GLY A 374 22.32 -5.98 15.22
CA GLY A 374 20.86 -5.89 15.15
C GLY A 374 20.33 -4.67 14.39
N VAL A 375 21.20 -3.99 13.63
CA VAL A 375 20.87 -2.88 12.73
C VAL A 375 21.19 -3.27 11.29
N LEU A 376 20.25 -3.03 10.38
CA LEU A 376 20.42 -3.20 8.94
C LEU A 376 20.77 -1.83 8.32
N ARG A 377 21.95 -1.68 7.72
CA ARG A 377 22.48 -0.41 7.19
C ARG A 377 22.58 -0.40 5.67
N HIS A 378 22.08 0.65 5.04
CA HIS A 378 22.19 0.86 3.60
C HIS A 378 22.52 2.33 3.31
N GLY A 379 23.75 2.61 2.88
CA GLY A 379 24.24 3.98 2.76
C GLY A 379 24.11 4.76 4.07
N ASN A 380 23.37 5.87 4.05
CA ASN A 380 23.09 6.70 5.22
C ASN A 380 21.82 6.30 6.00
N LEU A 381 21.12 5.25 5.53
CA LEU A 381 19.91 4.71 6.14
C LEU A 381 20.26 3.54 7.07
N ARG A 382 19.44 3.34 8.08
CA ARG A 382 19.59 2.25 9.04
C ARG A 382 18.22 1.83 9.56
N TRP A 383 18.00 0.54 9.77
CA TRP A 383 16.72 0.02 10.26
C TRP A 383 16.93 -1.02 11.35
N ARG A 384 16.06 -1.00 12.36
CA ARG A 384 16.03 -1.95 13.49
C ARG A 384 14.79 -2.85 13.45
N VAL A 385 13.84 -2.55 12.57
CA VAL A 385 12.64 -3.34 12.28
C VAL A 385 12.45 -3.46 10.77
N VAL A 386 12.15 -4.67 10.29
CA VAL A 386 11.72 -4.94 8.92
C VAL A 386 10.30 -5.52 8.95
N VAL A 387 9.39 -4.90 8.21
CA VAL A 387 7.99 -5.33 8.07
C VAL A 387 7.78 -5.90 6.67
N LEU A 388 7.22 -7.11 6.59
CA LEU A 388 7.08 -7.91 5.38
C LEU A 388 5.58 -8.14 5.08
N PRO A 389 4.90 -7.22 4.35
CA PRO A 389 3.51 -7.40 3.96
C PRO A 389 3.37 -8.47 2.87
N CYS A 390 2.71 -9.59 3.18
CA CYS A 390 2.44 -10.69 2.24
C CYS A 390 3.68 -11.26 1.54
N ALA A 391 4.85 -11.21 2.16
CA ALA A 391 6.11 -11.63 1.53
C ALA A 391 6.33 -13.15 1.65
N ASP A 392 5.88 -13.89 0.64
CA ASP A 392 6.16 -15.32 0.48
C ASP A 392 7.37 -15.62 -0.43
N THR A 393 7.87 -14.63 -1.19
CA THR A 393 8.87 -14.80 -2.26
C THR A 393 9.84 -13.63 -2.24
N LEU A 394 11.14 -13.92 -2.13
CA LEU A 394 12.26 -12.99 -2.33
C LEU A 394 13.49 -13.77 -2.85
N PRO A 395 14.50 -13.11 -3.42
CA PRO A 395 15.80 -13.73 -3.66
C PRO A 395 16.40 -14.34 -2.40
N LEU A 396 17.06 -15.50 -2.52
CA LEU A 396 17.62 -16.21 -1.36
C LEU A 396 18.58 -15.33 -0.53
N ALA A 397 19.37 -14.48 -1.20
CA ALA A 397 20.29 -13.56 -0.54
C ALA A 397 19.58 -12.56 0.40
N ALA A 398 18.37 -12.11 0.05
CA ALA A 398 17.59 -11.23 0.91
C ALA A 398 17.08 -11.98 2.15
N TRP A 399 16.59 -13.23 1.98
CA TRP A 399 16.16 -14.07 3.11
C TRP A 399 17.31 -14.40 4.06
N GLU A 400 18.48 -14.77 3.52
CA GLU A 400 19.68 -15.01 4.31
C GLU A 400 20.12 -13.77 5.09
N ASN A 401 20.03 -12.59 4.49
CA ASN A 401 20.38 -11.35 5.18
C ASN A 401 19.38 -10.99 6.28
N LEU A 402 18.07 -11.20 6.06
CA LEU A 402 17.04 -11.01 7.08
C LEU A 402 17.22 -11.96 8.27
N LEU A 403 17.60 -13.22 8.01
CA LEU A 403 17.92 -14.17 9.07
C LEU A 403 19.15 -13.72 9.86
N ARG A 404 20.20 -13.25 9.18
CA ARG A 404 21.40 -12.70 9.84
C ARG A 404 21.05 -11.48 10.70
N PHE A 405 20.22 -10.58 10.18
CA PHE A 405 19.71 -9.42 10.90
C PHE A 405 18.95 -9.81 12.17
N TRP A 406 18.02 -10.75 12.06
CA TRP A 406 17.29 -11.28 13.21
C TRP A 406 18.23 -11.94 14.23
N ARG A 407 19.15 -12.81 13.78
CA ARG A 407 20.15 -13.48 14.65
C ARG A 407 21.06 -12.52 15.41
N GLN A 408 21.27 -11.31 14.91
CA GLN A 408 22.07 -10.27 15.56
C GLN A 408 21.27 -9.29 16.44
N GLY A 409 19.95 -9.47 16.59
CA GLY A 409 19.13 -8.62 17.47
C GLY A 409 18.05 -7.80 16.76
N GLY A 410 17.98 -7.87 15.42
CA GLY A 410 16.98 -7.15 14.64
C GLY A 410 15.55 -7.70 14.81
N ALA A 411 14.55 -6.89 14.48
CA ALA A 411 13.16 -7.35 14.42
C ALA A 411 12.66 -7.57 13.00
N VAL A 412 12.05 -8.73 12.73
CA VAL A 412 11.38 -9.02 11.45
C VAL A 412 9.91 -9.37 11.74
N ILE A 413 8.99 -8.72 11.03
CA ILE A 413 7.54 -8.91 11.20
C ILE A 413 6.94 -9.35 9.87
N ALA A 414 6.47 -10.59 9.78
CA ALA A 414 5.76 -11.12 8.62
C ALA A 414 4.24 -11.00 8.81
N LEU A 415 3.55 -10.45 7.80
CA LEU A 415 2.10 -10.30 7.79
C LEU A 415 1.48 -11.13 6.67
N THR A 416 0.40 -11.84 7.01
CA THR A 416 -0.47 -12.65 6.14
C THR A 416 0.21 -13.89 5.54
N ALA A 417 1.41 -13.76 5.00
CA ALA A 417 2.14 -14.84 4.37
C ALA A 417 3.43 -15.17 5.12
N MET A 418 3.75 -16.46 5.18
CA MET A 418 5.06 -16.95 5.63
C MET A 418 6.03 -17.00 4.44
N PRO A 419 7.33 -16.70 4.64
CA PRO A 419 8.33 -16.91 3.61
C PRO A 419 8.31 -18.37 3.12
N LEU A 420 8.28 -18.55 1.79
CA LEU A 420 8.05 -19.86 1.17
C LEU A 420 8.99 -20.14 -0.01
N ASN A 421 9.21 -19.15 -0.87
CA ASN A 421 9.92 -19.29 -2.13
C ASN A 421 11.21 -18.46 -2.13
N SER A 422 12.18 -18.93 -2.91
CA SER A 422 13.34 -18.13 -3.33
C SER A 422 13.15 -17.67 -4.78
N ASP A 423 14.14 -16.98 -5.34
CA ASP A 423 14.23 -16.69 -6.78
C ASP A 423 14.45 -17.95 -7.64
N LYS A 424 14.82 -19.09 -7.03
CA LYS A 424 15.15 -20.34 -7.73
C LYS A 424 14.16 -21.47 -7.46
N ASP A 425 13.79 -21.66 -6.21
CA ASP A 425 13.00 -22.80 -5.73
C ASP A 425 11.61 -22.36 -5.25
N PHE A 426 10.58 -23.05 -5.74
CA PHE A 426 9.16 -22.80 -5.49
C PHE A 426 8.45 -24.11 -5.14
N PRO A 427 8.28 -24.48 -3.85
CA PRO A 427 8.81 -23.82 -2.65
C PRO A 427 10.31 -24.07 -2.43
N SER A 428 10.95 -23.25 -1.60
CA SER A 428 12.36 -23.41 -1.21
C SER A 428 12.49 -24.01 0.20
N PRO A 429 13.06 -25.23 0.34
CA PRO A 429 13.28 -25.84 1.65
C PRO A 429 14.15 -24.98 2.57
N ALA A 430 15.14 -24.27 2.02
CA ALA A 430 15.99 -23.37 2.77
C ALA A 430 15.18 -22.22 3.38
N VAL A 431 14.37 -21.53 2.56
CA VAL A 431 13.52 -20.42 3.03
C VAL A 431 12.51 -20.89 4.07
N GLN A 432 11.90 -22.06 3.88
CA GLN A 432 10.98 -22.63 4.87
C GLN A 432 11.65 -22.93 6.22
N ALA A 433 12.90 -23.41 6.21
CA ALA A 433 13.68 -23.61 7.43
C ALA A 433 13.99 -22.29 8.14
N GLN A 434 14.39 -21.27 7.39
CA GLN A 434 14.65 -19.92 7.93
C GLN A 434 13.38 -19.28 8.50
N ALA A 435 12.23 -19.45 7.83
CA ALA A 435 10.94 -18.98 8.30
C ALA A 435 10.53 -19.68 9.60
N ALA A 436 10.70 -20.99 9.69
CA ALA A 436 10.42 -21.74 10.90
C ALA A 436 11.31 -21.32 12.08
N GLU A 437 12.56 -20.93 11.81
CA GLU A 437 13.47 -20.38 12.83
C GLU A 437 13.03 -18.99 13.30
N MET A 438 12.74 -18.06 12.38
CA MET A 438 12.38 -16.69 12.74
C MET A 438 10.98 -16.57 13.34
N PHE A 439 10.01 -17.36 12.90
CA PHE A 439 8.59 -17.15 13.22
C PHE A 439 7.93 -18.36 13.87
N GLY A 440 8.58 -19.53 13.90
CA GLY A 440 7.97 -20.79 14.32
C GLY A 440 6.96 -21.34 13.29
N ARG A 441 6.20 -22.36 13.69
CA ARG A 441 5.30 -23.14 12.79
C ARG A 441 3.80 -23.04 13.09
N ALA A 442 3.39 -22.28 14.11
CA ALA A 442 1.98 -22.19 14.50
C ALA A 442 1.22 -21.22 13.59
N ALA A 443 -0.08 -21.49 13.40
CA ALA A 443 -0.97 -20.69 12.54
C ALA A 443 -1.58 -19.47 13.25
N GLU A 444 -1.23 -19.22 14.51
CA GLU A 444 -1.75 -18.12 15.34
C GLU A 444 -0.77 -16.93 15.40
N PRO A 445 -1.25 -15.71 15.69
CA PRO A 445 -0.38 -14.55 15.91
C PRO A 445 0.65 -14.82 17.02
N ARG A 446 1.93 -14.66 16.69
CA ARG A 446 3.01 -15.07 17.61
C ARG A 446 4.31 -14.30 17.46
N LEU A 447 5.13 -14.46 18.48
CA LEU A 447 6.46 -13.88 18.60
C LEU A 447 7.49 -14.95 18.98
N VAL A 448 8.62 -14.95 18.31
CA VAL A 448 9.79 -15.78 18.58
C VAL A 448 10.97 -14.87 18.89
N ARG A 449 11.82 -15.31 19.83
CA ARG A 449 13.04 -14.59 20.22
C ARG A 449 14.26 -15.47 20.15
N ASN A 450 15.41 -14.83 19.94
CA ASN A 450 16.72 -15.43 20.15
C ASN A 450 17.48 -14.76 21.31
N ALA A 451 18.62 -15.36 21.67
CA ALA A 451 19.46 -14.90 22.77
C ALA A 451 20.10 -13.51 22.53
N ALA A 452 20.25 -13.09 21.27
CA ALA A 452 20.78 -11.78 20.91
C ALA A 452 19.72 -10.65 20.97
N GLY A 453 18.49 -10.96 21.39
CA GLY A 453 17.39 -9.98 21.45
C GLY A 453 16.62 -9.83 20.14
N GLY A 454 16.87 -10.68 19.15
CA GLY A 454 16.15 -10.69 17.89
C GLY A 454 14.69 -11.04 18.09
N VAL A 455 13.80 -10.38 17.35
CA VAL A 455 12.34 -10.54 17.45
C VAL A 455 11.80 -10.94 16.10
N GLY A 456 11.21 -12.12 16.00
CA GLY A 456 10.49 -12.54 14.80
C GLY A 456 9.02 -12.66 15.11
N ALA A 457 8.16 -11.94 14.40
CA ALA A 457 6.73 -11.98 14.63
C ALA A 457 5.99 -12.38 13.35
N PHE A 458 4.98 -13.22 13.50
CA PHE A 458 4.08 -13.58 12.41
C PHE A 458 2.65 -13.23 12.78
N LEU A 459 2.02 -12.43 11.93
CA LEU A 459 0.61 -12.07 11.96
C LEU A 459 -0.08 -12.82 10.81
N PRO A 460 -0.77 -13.95 11.04
CA PRO A 460 -1.49 -14.70 10.00
C PRO A 460 -2.63 -13.89 9.35
N PRO A 461 -3.21 -14.38 8.23
CA PRO A 461 -4.32 -13.72 7.56
C PRO A 461 -5.45 -13.36 8.52
N GLY A 462 -5.90 -12.10 8.48
CA GLY A 462 -6.94 -11.57 9.35
C GLY A 462 -6.41 -10.92 10.64
N SER A 463 -5.11 -10.99 10.93
CA SER A 463 -4.50 -10.38 12.13
C SER A 463 -3.59 -9.18 11.85
N GLU A 464 -3.56 -8.69 10.60
CA GLU A 464 -2.69 -7.61 10.13
C GLU A 464 -2.88 -6.31 10.93
N SER A 465 -4.11 -6.11 11.40
CA SER A 465 -4.56 -4.99 12.21
C SER A 465 -3.93 -4.93 13.61
N LEU A 466 -3.24 -5.99 14.06
CA LEU A 466 -2.47 -6.02 15.30
C LEU A 466 -1.09 -5.36 15.18
N LEU A 467 -0.64 -5.02 13.96
CA LEU A 467 0.67 -4.40 13.73
C LEU A 467 0.91 -3.15 14.62
N PRO A 468 -0.03 -2.18 14.74
CA PRO A 468 0.09 -1.06 15.67
C PRO A 468 0.49 -1.46 17.10
N VAL A 469 -0.19 -2.46 17.66
CA VAL A 469 0.04 -2.87 19.04
C VAL A 469 1.34 -3.65 19.19
N LEU A 470 1.66 -4.48 18.20
CA LEU A 470 2.94 -5.17 18.13
C LEU A 470 4.09 -4.16 18.08
N MET A 471 3.95 -3.08 17.31
CA MET A 471 4.98 -2.05 17.18
C MET A 471 5.26 -1.34 18.51
N ASP A 472 4.23 -1.01 19.28
CA ASP A 472 4.39 -0.36 20.59
C ASP A 472 5.16 -1.22 21.60
N ARG A 473 5.13 -2.55 21.43
CA ARG A 473 5.89 -3.52 22.25
C ARG A 473 7.30 -3.79 21.76
N ILE A 474 7.66 -3.26 20.61
CA ILE A 474 8.91 -3.58 19.90
C ILE A 474 9.82 -2.33 19.83
N LEU A 475 9.22 -1.16 19.60
CA LEU A 475 9.96 0.06 19.34
C LEU A 475 9.23 1.27 19.94
N GLU A 476 9.93 2.09 20.72
CA GLU A 476 9.44 3.39 21.17
C GLU A 476 9.11 4.30 19.98
N THR A 477 8.09 5.15 20.08
CA THR A 477 7.82 6.15 19.04
C THR A 477 8.81 7.31 19.15
N ASP A 478 9.15 7.87 18.00
CA ASP A 478 10.04 9.02 17.92
C ASP A 478 9.32 10.35 18.23
N VAL A 479 8.00 10.36 17.98
CA VAL A 479 7.07 11.46 18.29
C VAL A 479 5.88 10.89 19.07
N ALA A 480 5.82 11.26 20.35
CA ALA A 480 4.73 10.90 21.26
C ALA A 480 3.77 12.10 21.43
N VAL A 481 2.49 11.78 21.55
CA VAL A 481 1.40 12.75 21.78
C VAL A 481 0.55 12.25 22.94
N ALA A 482 -0.08 13.18 23.67
CA ALA A 482 -0.92 12.83 24.81
C ALA A 482 -2.23 12.12 24.40
N SER A 483 -2.83 12.52 23.26
CA SER A 483 -4.10 11.97 22.79
C SER A 483 -3.91 10.76 21.85
N PRO A 484 -4.49 9.59 22.13
CA PRO A 484 -4.49 8.45 21.21
C PRO A 484 -5.20 8.74 19.87
N ARG A 485 -6.12 9.71 19.85
CA ARG A 485 -6.87 10.14 18.65
C ARG A 485 -6.30 11.40 17.99
N SER A 486 -5.06 11.76 18.33
CA SER A 486 -4.44 12.98 17.82
C SER A 486 -4.48 13.05 16.28
N PRO A 487 -4.85 14.21 15.69
CA PRO A 487 -4.75 14.42 14.25
C PRO A 487 -3.30 14.63 13.81
N LEU A 488 -2.34 14.72 14.74
CA LEU A 488 -0.95 14.97 14.38
C LEU A 488 -0.32 13.79 13.65
N ARG A 489 0.40 14.12 12.58
CA ARG A 489 1.31 13.23 11.85
C ARG A 489 2.69 13.87 11.86
N ALA A 490 3.74 13.05 11.82
CA ALA A 490 5.10 13.55 11.89
C ALA A 490 6.08 12.75 11.03
N THR A 491 7.17 13.42 10.62
CA THR A 491 8.38 12.80 10.06
C THR A 491 9.60 13.37 10.77
N HIS A 492 10.62 12.53 10.99
CA HIS A 492 11.92 12.93 11.54
C HIS A 492 12.95 12.91 10.42
N ARG A 493 13.58 14.06 10.16
CA ARG A 493 14.63 14.20 9.16
C ARG A 493 15.92 14.70 9.79
N ARG A 494 17.05 14.22 9.28
CA ARG A 494 18.38 14.79 9.54
C ARG A 494 18.75 15.68 8.37
N VAL A 495 18.83 16.99 8.61
CA VAL A 495 19.25 18.00 7.64
C VAL A 495 20.55 18.61 8.14
N ALA A 496 21.62 18.51 7.35
CA ALA A 496 22.96 18.88 7.75
C ALA A 496 23.34 18.27 9.14
N ASP A 497 23.67 19.12 10.11
CA ASP A 497 24.04 18.79 11.47
C ASP A 497 22.88 18.87 12.48
N HIS A 498 21.62 18.98 12.01
CA HIS A 498 20.44 19.14 12.85
C HIS A 498 19.37 18.07 12.61
N ASN A 499 18.58 17.80 13.65
CA ASN A 499 17.37 16.98 13.60
C ASN A 499 16.16 17.89 13.46
N LEU A 500 15.31 17.60 12.48
CA LEU A 500 14.06 18.30 12.26
C LEU A 500 12.90 17.33 12.42
N PHE A 501 11.92 17.72 13.22
CA PHE A 501 10.64 17.03 13.33
C PHE A 501 9.60 17.93 12.66
N PHE A 502 9.04 17.48 11.54
CA PHE A 502 7.96 18.19 10.85
C PHE A 502 6.64 17.56 11.25
N LEU A 503 5.79 18.32 11.93
CA LEU A 503 4.49 17.88 12.43
C LEU A 503 3.37 18.61 11.72
N ILE A 504 2.38 17.88 11.23
CA ILE A 504 1.21 18.45 10.55
C ILE A 504 -0.04 18.14 11.37
N ASN A 505 -0.98 19.09 11.43
CA ASN A 505 -2.36 18.84 11.83
C ASN A 505 -3.10 18.25 10.63
N ASP A 506 -3.40 16.96 10.68
CA ASP A 506 -4.03 16.24 9.57
C ASP A 506 -5.57 16.28 9.63
N SER A 507 -6.13 17.42 10.05
CA SER A 507 -7.58 17.60 10.21
C SER A 507 -8.07 19.00 9.82
N ALA A 508 -9.38 19.10 9.55
CA ALA A 508 -10.07 20.34 9.19
C ALA A 508 -10.37 21.24 10.40
N SER A 509 -9.96 20.86 11.61
CA SER A 509 -10.16 21.63 12.83
C SER A 509 -8.82 22.01 13.43
N ALA A 510 -8.74 23.12 14.15
CA ALA A 510 -7.54 23.43 14.93
C ALA A 510 -7.32 22.36 16.00
N CYS A 511 -6.07 22.15 16.40
CA CYS A 511 -5.74 21.23 17.48
C CYS A 511 -4.70 21.84 18.44
N ASP A 512 -4.87 21.51 19.71
CA ASP A 512 -3.93 21.79 20.79
C ASP A 512 -3.42 20.46 21.34
N GLU A 513 -2.12 20.24 21.26
CA GLU A 513 -1.50 18.96 21.61
C GLU A 513 -0.23 19.16 22.41
N MET A 514 -0.01 18.25 23.37
CA MET A 514 1.27 18.12 24.07
C MET A 514 2.10 17.06 23.36
N VAL A 515 3.28 17.46 22.90
CA VAL A 515 4.17 16.64 22.08
C VAL A 515 5.49 16.40 22.81
N THR A 516 5.98 15.17 22.73
CA THR A 516 7.35 14.82 23.11
C THR A 516 8.05 14.20 21.91
N VAL A 517 9.26 14.66 21.61
CA VAL A 517 10.13 14.14 20.56
C VAL A 517 11.44 13.63 21.14
N THR A 518 12.19 12.84 20.38
CA THR A 518 13.53 12.35 20.77
C THR A 518 14.63 13.42 20.66
N GLY A 519 14.31 14.62 20.19
CA GLY A 519 15.23 15.76 20.16
C GLY A 519 15.87 16.06 21.52
N GLU A 520 17.19 16.25 21.52
CA GLU A 520 18.00 16.52 22.72
C GLU A 520 18.72 17.87 22.61
N GLY A 521 18.95 18.49 23.77
CA GLY A 521 19.52 19.84 23.88
C GLY A 521 18.47 20.94 23.79
N ALA A 522 18.92 22.19 23.84
CA ALA A 522 18.07 23.34 23.54
C ALA A 522 17.67 23.30 22.05
N GLY A 523 16.37 23.41 21.79
CA GLY A 523 15.80 23.36 20.45
C GLY A 523 15.08 24.65 20.08
N GLU A 524 14.39 24.61 18.94
CA GLU A 524 13.62 25.71 18.41
C GLU A 524 12.31 25.20 17.80
N LEU A 525 11.22 25.94 18.03
CA LEU A 525 9.97 25.82 17.29
C LEU A 525 9.96 26.87 16.18
N TRP A 526 9.81 26.43 14.94
CA TRP A 526 9.73 27.31 13.77
C TRP A 526 8.28 27.40 13.27
N ASP A 527 7.77 28.64 13.21
CA ASP A 527 6.46 28.94 12.64
C ASP A 527 6.57 29.14 11.12
N LEU A 528 5.90 28.26 10.38
CA LEU A 528 5.93 28.26 8.91
C LEU A 528 5.12 29.39 8.28
N ALA A 529 4.15 29.99 9.00
CA ALA A 529 3.40 31.14 8.50
C ALA A 529 4.22 32.43 8.56
N THR A 530 5.00 32.61 9.64
CA THR A 530 5.68 33.89 9.92
C THR A 530 7.19 33.85 9.72
N GLY A 531 7.79 32.65 9.76
CA GLY A 531 9.25 32.47 9.81
C GLY A 531 9.86 32.77 11.18
N GLN A 532 9.05 33.04 12.21
CA GLN A 532 9.56 33.27 13.57
C GLN A 532 10.02 31.97 14.23
N THR A 533 11.01 32.09 15.11
CA THR A 533 11.57 30.98 15.87
C THR A 533 11.40 31.23 17.37
N THR A 534 10.88 30.23 18.09
CA THR A 534 10.73 30.27 19.54
C THR A 534 11.67 29.26 20.18
N PRO A 535 12.54 29.65 21.14
CA PRO A 535 13.40 28.72 21.84
C PRO A 535 12.60 27.66 22.60
N LEU A 536 13.08 26.41 22.56
CA LEU A 536 12.55 25.29 23.33
C LEU A 536 13.63 24.79 24.30
N PRO A 537 13.31 24.61 25.60
CA PRO A 537 14.28 24.14 26.57
C PRO A 537 14.67 22.67 26.35
N SER A 538 13.77 21.85 25.79
CA SER A 538 14.00 20.43 25.52
C SER A 538 12.99 19.88 24.49
N GLY A 539 13.19 18.63 24.08
CA GLY A 539 12.23 17.86 23.26
C GLY A 539 10.98 17.37 24.00
N ARG A 540 10.76 17.76 25.26
CA ARG A 540 9.64 17.26 26.10
C ARG A 540 8.59 18.34 26.34
N ASP A 541 7.36 17.89 26.54
CA ASP A 541 6.21 18.72 26.94
C ASP A 541 6.03 19.97 26.07
N ILE A 542 6.22 19.83 24.76
CA ILE A 542 6.09 20.90 23.79
C ILE A 542 4.60 21.11 23.52
N LYS A 543 4.07 22.28 23.89
CA LYS A 543 2.71 22.68 23.56
C LYS A 543 2.66 23.19 22.12
N LEU A 544 1.90 22.52 21.27
CA LEU A 544 1.63 22.94 19.89
C LEU A 544 0.16 23.32 19.75
N SER A 545 -0.09 24.50 19.18
CA SER A 545 -1.41 24.97 18.76
C SER A 545 -1.38 25.17 17.25
N LEU A 546 -1.99 24.24 16.50
CA LEU A 546 -1.96 24.25 15.04
C LEU A 546 -3.35 24.56 14.48
N PRO A 547 -3.49 25.48 13.51
CA PRO A 547 -4.76 25.70 12.82
C PRO A 547 -5.14 24.47 11.99
N ALA A 548 -6.36 24.46 11.44
CA ALA A 548 -6.78 23.45 10.48
C ALA A 548 -5.73 23.29 9.38
N TYR A 549 -5.30 22.05 9.14
CA TYR A 549 -4.27 21.72 8.16
C TYR A 549 -2.95 22.52 8.32
N GLY A 550 -2.66 23.02 9.53
CA GLY A 550 -1.41 23.68 9.88
C GLY A 550 -0.26 22.70 10.10
N ALA A 551 0.93 23.23 10.34
CA ALA A 551 2.14 22.46 10.62
C ALA A 551 3.13 23.29 11.43
N ALA A 552 4.06 22.60 12.09
CA ALA A 552 5.18 23.17 12.82
C ALA A 552 6.44 22.36 12.52
N LEU A 553 7.59 23.01 12.65
CA LEU A 553 8.89 22.37 12.53
C LEU A 553 9.69 22.58 13.81
N LEU A 554 10.15 21.48 14.41
CA LEU A 554 10.98 21.50 15.60
C LEU A 554 12.41 21.17 15.21
N ARG A 555 13.38 21.99 15.64
CA ARG A 555 14.80 21.79 15.38
C ARG A 555 15.56 21.48 16.66
N PHE A 556 16.42 20.46 16.62
CA PHE A 556 17.32 20.08 17.72
C PHE A 556 18.72 19.75 17.20
N PRO A 557 19.80 20.02 17.97
CA PRO A 557 21.16 19.68 17.57
C PRO A 557 21.39 18.16 17.48
N SER A 558 20.78 17.41 18.39
CA SER A 558 20.89 15.95 18.50
C SER A 558 19.53 15.31 18.74
N ALA A 559 19.45 13.99 18.59
CA ALA A 559 18.26 13.21 18.91
C ALA A 559 18.73 11.88 19.50
N ARG A 560 18.11 11.47 20.61
CA ARG A 560 18.35 10.15 21.19
C ARG A 560 17.78 9.08 20.27
N GLU A 561 18.35 7.89 20.34
CA GLU A 561 17.76 6.76 19.64
C GLU A 561 16.50 6.25 20.39
N PRO A 562 15.37 6.00 19.71
CA PRO A 562 14.20 5.40 20.34
C PRO A 562 14.54 4.04 20.97
N ARG A 563 13.98 3.74 22.15
CA ARG A 563 14.23 2.48 22.84
C ARG A 563 13.67 1.29 22.08
N ARG A 564 14.46 0.22 21.97
CA ARG A 564 14.02 -1.12 21.56
C ARG A 564 13.52 -1.88 22.77
N TYR A 565 12.35 -2.48 22.64
CA TYR A 565 11.74 -3.32 23.67
C TYR A 565 11.96 -4.80 23.34
N ALA A 566 11.95 -5.63 24.38
CA ALA A 566 12.19 -7.07 24.28
C ALA A 566 10.95 -7.83 24.79
N PRO A 567 9.87 -7.92 23.99
CA PRO A 567 8.62 -8.54 24.40
C PRO A 567 8.81 -10.03 24.72
N GLU A 568 7.92 -10.65 25.49
CA GLU A 568 8.01 -12.10 25.73
C GLU A 568 7.70 -12.91 24.47
N ALA A 569 8.37 -14.06 24.31
CA ALA A 569 8.12 -14.99 23.21
C ALA A 569 6.89 -15.87 23.51
N GLY A 570 6.20 -16.32 22.47
CA GLY A 570 4.99 -17.15 22.58
C GLY A 570 3.89 -16.70 21.64
N ALA A 571 2.66 -17.13 21.91
CA ALA A 571 1.49 -16.39 21.42
C ALA A 571 1.60 -14.94 21.91
N LEU A 572 1.12 -13.95 21.15
CA LEU A 572 1.24 -12.54 21.54
C LEU A 572 0.75 -12.36 22.99
N PRO A 573 1.65 -12.05 23.96
CA PRO A 573 1.34 -12.17 25.38
C PRO A 573 0.13 -11.35 25.77
N GLY A 574 -0.81 -11.99 26.48
CA GLY A 574 -2.03 -11.37 26.92
C GLY A 574 -3.12 -11.24 25.86
N PHE A 575 -3.03 -11.95 24.74
CA PHE A 575 -4.17 -12.18 23.83
C PHE A 575 -5.24 -13.02 24.56
N VAL A 576 -6.08 -12.35 25.34
CA VAL A 576 -7.15 -12.98 26.10
C VAL A 576 -8.45 -12.72 25.37
N LEU A 577 -9.12 -13.80 24.95
CA LEU A 577 -10.46 -13.75 24.40
C LEU A 577 -11.48 -13.92 25.53
N SER A 578 -12.51 -13.10 25.49
CA SER A 578 -13.68 -13.20 26.35
C SER A 578 -14.90 -13.41 25.47
N ALA A 579 -15.73 -14.39 25.86
CA ALA A 579 -17.02 -14.59 25.22
C ALA A 579 -17.90 -13.35 25.45
N LEU A 580 -18.63 -12.95 24.42
CA LEU A 580 -19.68 -11.95 24.56
C LEU A 580 -20.97 -12.61 25.06
N PRO A 581 -21.89 -11.86 25.70
CA PRO A 581 -23.19 -12.40 26.10
C PRO A 581 -23.90 -13.06 24.93
N LEU A 582 -24.49 -14.25 25.16
CA LEU A 582 -25.24 -14.98 24.12
C LEU A 582 -26.38 -14.10 23.58
N ALA A 583 -26.52 -14.09 22.25
CA ALA A 583 -27.50 -13.33 21.51
C ALA A 583 -27.91 -14.16 20.30
N VAL A 584 -29.21 -14.39 20.13
CA VAL A 584 -29.73 -15.06 18.93
C VAL A 584 -29.68 -14.06 17.78
N PRO A 585 -28.93 -14.32 16.70
CA PRO A 585 -28.78 -13.37 15.64
C PRO A 585 -30.06 -13.26 14.80
N SER A 586 -30.27 -12.08 14.24
CA SER A 586 -31.29 -11.80 13.23
C SER A 586 -30.66 -11.38 11.91
N LEU A 587 -31.41 -11.44 10.81
CA LEU A 587 -30.95 -10.95 9.51
C LEU A 587 -31.48 -9.55 9.22
N GLY A 588 -30.57 -8.66 8.82
CA GLY A 588 -30.90 -7.46 8.06
C GLY A 588 -30.47 -7.64 6.61
N LYS A 589 -31.30 -7.24 5.64
CA LYS A 589 -31.00 -7.38 4.21
C LYS A 589 -31.51 -6.20 3.39
N GLY A 590 -30.86 -5.95 2.26
CA GLY A 590 -31.34 -5.00 1.25
C GLY A 590 -32.62 -5.47 0.56
N GLU A 591 -33.29 -4.52 -0.11
CA GLU A 591 -34.54 -4.78 -0.86
C GLU A 591 -34.37 -5.92 -1.88
N PHE A 592 -33.25 -5.91 -2.62
CA PHE A 592 -32.96 -6.85 -3.71
C PHE A 592 -32.18 -8.10 -3.28
N VAL A 593 -32.35 -8.53 -2.03
CA VAL A 593 -31.73 -9.74 -1.48
C VAL A 593 -32.81 -10.60 -0.84
N ARG A 594 -32.93 -11.86 -1.24
CA ARG A 594 -33.62 -12.89 -0.45
C ARG A 594 -32.58 -13.58 0.42
N ALA A 595 -32.85 -13.74 1.71
CA ALA A 595 -31.86 -14.32 2.61
C ALA A 595 -32.44 -15.28 3.62
N GLU A 596 -31.62 -16.25 4.01
CA GLU A 596 -31.93 -17.29 4.99
C GLU A 596 -30.77 -17.37 6.00
N LEU A 597 -31.10 -17.65 7.26
CA LEU A 597 -30.16 -17.83 8.37
C LEU A 597 -30.55 -19.09 9.12
N ALA A 598 -29.60 -19.99 9.30
CA ALA A 598 -29.80 -21.24 10.01
C ALA A 598 -28.64 -21.48 11.00
N PRO A 599 -28.89 -22.20 12.11
CA PRO A 599 -27.80 -22.71 12.95
C PRO A 599 -26.82 -23.56 12.12
N ASP A 600 -25.52 -23.39 12.35
CA ASP A 600 -24.48 -24.15 11.69
C ASP A 600 -23.93 -25.19 12.66
N ALA A 601 -24.43 -26.42 12.55
CA ALA A 601 -24.04 -27.52 13.41
C ALA A 601 -22.60 -28.00 13.19
N GLU A 602 -22.02 -27.72 12.02
CA GLU A 602 -20.64 -28.10 11.68
C GLU A 602 -19.63 -27.22 12.44
N HIS A 603 -19.91 -25.93 12.54
CA HIS A 603 -18.98 -24.95 13.12
C HIS A 603 -19.32 -24.52 14.56
N THR A 604 -20.48 -24.90 15.08
CA THR A 604 -20.91 -24.57 16.46
C THR A 604 -20.02 -25.25 17.51
N GLN A 605 -19.61 -24.49 18.52
CA GLN A 605 -18.93 -24.98 19.72
C GLN A 605 -19.82 -24.77 20.97
N PRO A 606 -19.62 -25.54 22.08
CA PRO A 606 -20.50 -25.49 23.25
C PRO A 606 -20.72 -24.10 23.85
N ASP A 607 -19.70 -23.24 23.81
CA ASP A 607 -19.69 -21.87 24.33
C ASP A 607 -19.70 -20.81 23.23
N ARG A 608 -19.73 -21.24 21.97
CA ARG A 608 -19.64 -20.37 20.80
C ARG A 608 -20.49 -20.89 19.64
N PRO A 609 -21.80 -20.60 19.64
CA PRO A 609 -22.69 -20.98 18.56
C PRO A 609 -22.29 -20.33 17.22
N ALA A 610 -22.58 -21.04 16.13
CA ALA A 610 -22.35 -20.58 14.76
C ALA A 610 -23.62 -20.65 13.92
N TRP A 611 -23.66 -19.83 12.88
CA TRP A 611 -24.76 -19.74 11.94
C TRP A 611 -24.25 -19.68 10.51
N SER A 612 -25.03 -20.26 9.60
CA SER A 612 -24.84 -20.15 8.16
C SER A 612 -25.91 -19.23 7.58
N THR A 613 -25.50 -18.36 6.67
CA THR A 613 -26.42 -17.48 5.95
C THR A 613 -26.19 -17.55 4.45
N VAL A 614 -27.30 -17.51 3.72
CA VAL A 614 -27.34 -17.50 2.26
C VAL A 614 -28.14 -16.28 1.82
N GLY A 615 -27.56 -15.43 0.98
CA GLY A 615 -28.21 -14.37 0.24
C GLY A 615 -28.30 -14.71 -1.25
N ILE A 616 -29.47 -14.55 -1.85
CA ILE A 616 -29.70 -14.65 -3.30
C ILE A 616 -30.08 -13.27 -3.80
N LEU A 617 -29.28 -12.72 -4.72
CA LEU A 617 -29.55 -11.41 -5.31
C LEU A 617 -30.73 -11.51 -6.27
N THR A 618 -31.81 -10.76 -6.00
CA THR A 618 -33.02 -10.79 -6.83
C THR A 618 -32.99 -9.75 -7.96
N LYS A 619 -31.96 -8.88 -7.97
CA LYS A 619 -31.71 -7.92 -9.04
C LYS A 619 -30.22 -7.62 -9.12
N GLY A 620 -29.67 -7.59 -10.33
CA GLY A 620 -28.26 -7.27 -10.57
C GLY A 620 -27.99 -5.77 -10.73
N LYS A 621 -26.71 -5.38 -10.61
CA LYS A 621 -26.23 -3.98 -10.81
C LYS A 621 -26.91 -2.92 -9.94
N VAL A 622 -27.44 -3.32 -8.79
CA VAL A 622 -27.97 -2.44 -7.74
C VAL A 622 -27.18 -2.69 -6.47
N ASP A 623 -27.17 -1.73 -5.55
CA ASP A 623 -26.50 -1.92 -4.26
C ASP A 623 -27.25 -2.97 -3.44
N THR A 624 -26.54 -4.03 -3.04
CA THR A 624 -27.07 -5.14 -2.25
C THR A 624 -26.25 -5.33 -0.98
N TRP A 625 -26.94 -5.74 0.08
CA TRP A 625 -26.33 -5.96 1.38
C TRP A 625 -27.08 -7.03 2.19
N LEU A 626 -26.34 -7.72 3.05
CA LEU A 626 -26.85 -8.69 4.02
C LEU A 626 -25.98 -8.65 5.26
N PHE A 627 -26.58 -8.54 6.44
CA PHE A 627 -25.88 -8.55 7.72
C PHE A 627 -26.58 -9.43 8.75
N VAL A 628 -25.81 -10.33 9.36
CA VAL A 628 -26.19 -11.09 10.55
C VAL A 628 -25.97 -10.18 11.76
N SER A 629 -27.02 -9.92 12.52
CA SER A 629 -27.06 -8.92 13.59
C SER A 629 -27.20 -9.59 14.96
N PHE A 630 -26.19 -9.43 15.81
CA PHE A 630 -26.22 -9.78 17.22
C PHE A 630 -26.70 -8.56 18.00
N ASN A 631 -27.98 -8.56 18.39
CA ASN A 631 -28.57 -7.47 19.17
C ASN A 631 -28.57 -7.85 20.65
N TYR A 632 -28.10 -6.96 21.51
CA TYR A 632 -28.00 -7.20 22.94
C TYR A 632 -29.12 -6.47 23.68
N GLU A 633 -29.89 -7.20 24.50
CA GLU A 633 -30.97 -6.61 25.31
C GLU A 633 -30.44 -5.54 26.28
N LYS A 634 -29.24 -5.78 26.81
CA LYS A 634 -28.45 -4.80 27.56
C LYS A 634 -27.20 -4.50 26.74
N PRO A 635 -26.91 -3.22 26.41
CA PRO A 635 -25.69 -2.87 25.70
C PRO A 635 -24.47 -3.46 26.40
N ILE A 636 -23.54 -4.00 25.62
CA ILE A 636 -22.33 -4.63 26.12
C ILE A 636 -21.22 -3.59 26.26
N ASP A 637 -20.39 -3.79 27.28
CA ASP A 637 -19.25 -2.93 27.56
C ASP A 637 -17.98 -3.53 26.93
N LEU A 638 -17.41 -2.78 25.99
CA LEU A 638 -16.16 -3.09 25.30
C LEU A 638 -15.04 -2.09 25.63
N HIS A 639 -15.16 -1.26 26.68
CA HIS A 639 -14.19 -0.21 26.98
C HIS A 639 -12.75 -0.74 27.17
N ASP A 640 -12.63 -1.89 27.82
CA ASP A 640 -11.35 -2.55 28.07
C ASP A 640 -10.90 -3.46 26.92
N ALA A 641 -11.78 -3.73 25.96
CA ALA A 641 -11.43 -4.52 24.80
C ALA A 641 -10.52 -3.70 23.87
N HIS A 642 -9.60 -4.39 23.20
CA HIS A 642 -8.75 -3.77 22.19
C HIS A 642 -9.23 -4.10 20.77
N PHE A 643 -9.85 -5.27 20.59
CA PHE A 643 -10.34 -5.75 19.30
C PHE A 643 -11.51 -6.72 19.44
N LEU A 644 -12.18 -6.98 18.33
CA LEU A 644 -13.14 -8.07 18.15
C LEU A 644 -12.51 -9.20 17.34
N VAL A 645 -12.91 -10.44 17.64
CA VAL A 645 -12.50 -11.64 16.92
C VAL A 645 -13.71 -12.28 16.25
N LEU A 646 -13.56 -12.55 14.96
CA LEU A 646 -14.60 -13.05 14.07
C LEU A 646 -14.07 -14.30 13.36
N ASP A 647 -14.72 -15.44 13.58
CA ASP A 647 -14.43 -16.65 12.82
C ASP A 647 -15.50 -16.80 11.73
N THR A 648 -15.05 -16.90 10.48
CA THR A 648 -15.92 -16.97 9.31
C THR A 648 -15.48 -18.06 8.35
N TRP A 649 -16.45 -18.69 7.69
CA TRP A 649 -16.25 -19.77 6.73
C TRP A 649 -16.91 -19.42 5.41
N MET A 650 -16.14 -19.47 4.32
CA MET A 650 -16.67 -19.24 2.97
C MET A 650 -16.66 -20.56 2.20
N PRO A 651 -17.70 -20.86 1.40
CA PRO A 651 -17.76 -22.09 0.64
C PRO A 651 -16.75 -22.09 -0.53
N HIS A 652 -16.35 -23.28 -0.95
CA HIS A 652 -15.55 -23.46 -2.17
C HIS A 652 -16.36 -23.06 -3.41
N GLY A 653 -15.72 -22.33 -4.33
CA GLY A 653 -16.30 -21.98 -5.63
C GLY A 653 -17.13 -20.69 -5.66
N GLN A 654 -17.36 -20.02 -4.53
CA GLN A 654 -17.94 -18.68 -4.48
C GLN A 654 -17.05 -17.68 -5.24
N ARG A 655 -17.65 -16.84 -6.08
CA ARG A 655 -16.95 -15.85 -6.93
C ARG A 655 -17.28 -14.40 -6.57
N THR A 656 -17.93 -14.20 -5.43
CA THR A 656 -18.42 -12.90 -4.97
C THR A 656 -17.25 -12.00 -4.57
N VAL A 657 -16.92 -11.03 -5.42
CA VAL A 657 -15.80 -10.09 -5.21
C VAL A 657 -16.24 -8.95 -4.28
N ASN A 658 -16.50 -9.28 -3.01
CA ASN A 658 -16.73 -8.31 -1.94
C ASN A 658 -16.18 -8.85 -0.60
N HIS A 659 -16.14 -8.02 0.44
CA HIS A 659 -15.60 -8.35 1.75
C HIS A 659 -16.68 -8.44 2.82
N ILE A 660 -16.37 -9.21 3.86
CA ILE A 660 -17.09 -9.18 5.13
C ILE A 660 -16.72 -7.88 5.85
N LEU A 661 -17.75 -7.13 6.20
CA LEU A 661 -17.77 -5.92 6.98
C LEU A 661 -18.32 -6.22 8.38
N ILE A 662 -17.95 -5.37 9.32
CA ILE A 662 -18.51 -5.36 10.67
C ILE A 662 -19.04 -3.96 10.98
N ILE A 663 -20.24 -3.90 11.58
CA ILE A 663 -20.87 -2.66 12.03
C ILE A 663 -21.08 -2.76 13.53
N LEU A 664 -20.58 -1.76 14.26
CA LEU A 664 -20.93 -1.52 15.66
C LEU A 664 -22.01 -0.45 15.71
N ARG A 665 -23.06 -0.74 16.48
CA ARG A 665 -24.06 0.26 16.85
C ARG A 665 -23.97 0.50 18.34
N ASP A 666 -23.74 1.75 18.75
CA ASP A 666 -23.81 2.13 20.15
C ASP A 666 -25.26 2.33 20.62
N LYS A 667 -25.44 2.56 21.92
CA LYS A 667 -26.76 2.82 22.53
C LYS A 667 -27.46 4.08 21.99
N ASP A 668 -26.70 5.06 21.50
CA ASP A 668 -27.22 6.35 21.03
C ASP A 668 -27.61 6.29 19.54
N GLY A 669 -27.34 5.16 18.89
CA GLY A 669 -27.71 4.88 17.50
C GLY A 669 -26.63 5.25 16.49
N GLY A 670 -25.44 5.64 16.94
CA GLY A 670 -24.27 5.78 16.10
C GLY A 670 -23.90 4.44 15.49
N GLU A 671 -23.56 4.44 14.20
CA GLU A 671 -23.21 3.25 13.45
C GLU A 671 -21.82 3.42 12.88
N TYR A 672 -20.94 2.48 13.20
CA TYR A 672 -19.52 2.55 12.90
C TYR A 672 -19.11 1.33 12.11
N LEU A 673 -18.48 1.54 10.97
CA LEU A 673 -18.07 0.52 10.02
C LEU A 673 -16.58 0.16 10.21
N GLY A 674 -16.30 -1.13 10.28
CA GLY A 674 -14.97 -1.72 10.23
C GLY A 674 -14.87 -2.75 9.10
N SER A 675 -13.66 -2.94 8.57
CA SER A 675 -13.36 -4.00 7.62
C SER A 675 -12.69 -5.17 8.33
N THR A 676 -13.07 -6.40 7.96
CA THR A 676 -12.46 -7.61 8.51
C THR A 676 -11.26 -8.10 7.68
N GLY A 677 -11.03 -7.50 6.50
CA GLY A 677 -10.10 -8.01 5.49
C GLY A 677 -10.53 -9.34 4.85
N ARG A 678 -11.63 -9.97 5.31
CA ARG A 678 -12.10 -11.27 4.83
C ARG A 678 -12.89 -11.12 3.54
N MET A 679 -12.38 -11.69 2.46
CA MET A 679 -13.10 -11.72 1.19
C MET A 679 -14.12 -12.86 1.13
N LEU A 680 -15.28 -12.61 0.53
CA LEU A 680 -16.36 -13.60 0.34
C LEU A 680 -15.98 -14.72 -0.64
N ASP A 681 -15.10 -14.45 -1.61
CA ASP A 681 -14.63 -15.43 -2.60
C ASP A 681 -13.41 -16.24 -2.14
N ALA A 682 -12.92 -16.05 -0.92
CA ALA A 682 -11.77 -16.77 -0.38
C ALA A 682 -12.25 -17.97 0.45
N PRO A 683 -12.21 -19.21 -0.04
CA PRO A 683 -12.81 -20.36 0.65
C PRO A 683 -12.12 -20.71 1.97
N GLY A 684 -12.81 -21.48 2.81
CA GLY A 684 -12.28 -22.04 4.06
C GLY A 684 -12.53 -21.16 5.28
N HIS A 685 -11.81 -21.44 6.36
CA HIS A 685 -11.89 -20.73 7.65
C HIS A 685 -10.88 -19.59 7.73
N VAL A 686 -11.31 -18.42 8.21
CA VAL A 686 -10.42 -17.35 8.64
C VAL A 686 -10.91 -16.76 9.95
N ARG A 687 -9.95 -16.52 10.86
CA ARG A 687 -10.14 -15.73 12.07
C ARG A 687 -9.67 -14.29 11.82
N SER A 688 -10.62 -13.38 11.67
CA SER A 688 -10.36 -11.95 11.55
C SER A 688 -10.32 -11.28 12.92
N ILE A 689 -9.35 -10.40 13.11
CA ILE A 689 -9.14 -9.58 14.30
C ILE A 689 -9.34 -8.12 13.88
N VAL A 690 -10.33 -7.46 14.47
CA VAL A 690 -10.72 -6.09 14.11
C VAL A 690 -10.53 -5.16 15.31
N PRO A 691 -9.50 -4.29 15.30
CA PRO A 691 -9.25 -3.32 16.37
C PRO A 691 -10.41 -2.36 16.52
N LEU A 692 -10.79 -2.07 17.77
CA LEU A 692 -11.92 -1.18 18.04
C LEU A 692 -11.64 0.26 17.60
N ASN A 693 -10.37 0.67 17.56
CA ASN A 693 -9.95 1.98 17.04
C ASN A 693 -9.95 2.09 15.50
N ALA A 694 -10.17 0.98 14.78
CA ALA A 694 -10.24 0.97 13.31
C ALA A 694 -11.65 1.32 12.77
N PHE A 695 -12.66 1.31 13.64
CA PHE A 695 -14.04 1.63 13.29
C PHE A 695 -14.20 3.12 12.99
N LYS A 696 -14.84 3.41 11.85
CA LYS A 696 -15.14 4.78 11.41
C LYS A 696 -16.64 5.00 11.39
N LEU A 697 -17.09 6.23 11.65
CA LEU A 697 -18.50 6.57 11.49
C LEU A 697 -18.97 6.20 10.08
N ALA A 698 -20.01 5.38 9.98
CA ALA A 698 -20.55 4.99 8.70
C ALA A 698 -21.18 6.21 8.01
N GLY A 699 -21.05 6.32 6.69
CA GLY A 699 -21.53 7.50 5.94
C GLY A 699 -23.05 7.72 6.01
N TRP A 700 -23.81 6.72 6.44
CA TRP A 700 -25.26 6.78 6.66
C TRP A 700 -25.65 6.97 8.15
N SER A 701 -24.68 7.00 9.05
CA SER A 701 -24.94 7.16 10.47
C SER A 701 -25.47 8.56 10.78
N LYS A 702 -26.36 8.65 11.78
CA LYS A 702 -26.99 9.91 12.21
C LYS A 702 -26.33 10.51 13.46
N ASP A 703 -25.19 9.99 13.89
CA ASP A 703 -24.48 10.48 15.06
C ASP A 703 -23.74 11.80 14.74
N PRO A 704 -24.13 12.92 15.37
CA PRO A 704 -23.52 14.22 15.13
C PRO A 704 -22.11 14.37 15.74
N ASN A 705 -21.73 13.52 16.70
CA ASN A 705 -20.48 13.62 17.44
C ASN A 705 -19.38 12.74 16.85
N GLY A 706 -19.76 11.67 16.13
CA GLY A 706 -18.84 10.78 15.40
C GLY A 706 -17.84 10.02 16.27
N ALA A 707 -18.12 9.90 17.57
CA ALA A 707 -17.26 9.22 18.54
C ALA A 707 -17.93 7.93 19.05
N LEU A 708 -17.37 6.78 18.64
CA LEU A 708 -17.85 5.46 19.07
C LEU A 708 -17.79 5.32 20.60
N ASP A 709 -18.94 5.12 21.24
CA ASP A 709 -19.06 4.82 22.67
C ASP A 709 -18.90 3.31 22.92
N LEU A 710 -17.69 2.90 23.31
CA LEU A 710 -17.37 1.51 23.60
C LEU A 710 -17.98 1.01 24.91
N ASN A 711 -18.46 1.88 25.79
CA ASN A 711 -19.05 1.45 27.07
C ASN A 711 -20.44 0.82 26.89
N ALA A 712 -21.09 1.08 25.75
CA ALA A 712 -22.47 0.69 25.54
C ALA A 712 -22.76 0.35 24.06
N ILE A 713 -22.31 -0.83 23.64
CA ILE A 713 -22.58 -1.36 22.30
C ILE A 713 -23.91 -2.13 22.28
N ALA A 714 -24.87 -1.62 21.52
CA ALA A 714 -26.21 -2.19 21.40
C ALA A 714 -26.28 -3.37 20.41
N SER A 715 -25.49 -3.34 19.33
CA SER A 715 -25.44 -4.46 18.39
C SER A 715 -24.11 -4.58 17.66
N ILE A 716 -23.73 -5.81 17.32
CA ILE A 716 -22.65 -6.14 16.38
C ILE A 716 -23.28 -6.77 15.14
N ARG A 717 -23.02 -6.22 13.94
CA ARG A 717 -23.53 -6.77 12.68
C ARG A 717 -22.39 -7.19 11.76
N ILE A 718 -22.47 -8.37 11.16
CA ILE A 718 -21.41 -8.95 10.34
C ILE A 718 -22.01 -9.45 9.03
N GLY A 719 -21.40 -9.07 7.90
CA GLY A 719 -21.94 -9.41 6.58
C GLY A 719 -21.33 -8.55 5.48
N TRP A 720 -22.06 -8.22 4.43
CA TRP A 720 -21.55 -7.43 3.32
C TRP A 720 -22.52 -6.31 2.91
N GLY A 721 -21.99 -5.27 2.28
CA GLY A 721 -22.76 -4.20 1.66
C GLY A 721 -22.00 -3.52 0.53
N GLY A 722 -22.64 -2.62 -0.21
CA GLY A 722 -22.01 -1.95 -1.35
C GLY A 722 -21.83 -2.85 -2.58
N TYR A 723 -22.51 -4.00 -2.64
CA TYR A 723 -22.24 -5.03 -3.65
C TYR A 723 -23.18 -4.95 -4.84
N HIS A 724 -22.61 -4.83 -6.04
CA HIS A 724 -23.35 -4.76 -7.31
C HIS A 724 -23.25 -6.07 -8.10
N GLY A 725 -23.62 -7.19 -7.48
CA GLY A 725 -23.54 -8.52 -8.07
C GLY A 725 -24.51 -8.77 -9.23
N ALA A 726 -24.50 -10.01 -9.73
CA ALA A 726 -25.42 -10.44 -10.78
C ALA A 726 -26.74 -10.94 -10.18
N GLU A 727 -27.84 -10.78 -10.93
CA GLU A 727 -29.12 -11.40 -10.55
C GLU A 727 -28.99 -12.93 -10.49
N GLY A 728 -29.58 -13.54 -9.46
CA GLY A 728 -29.48 -14.96 -9.17
C GLY A 728 -28.17 -15.39 -8.51
N GLU A 729 -27.22 -14.48 -8.30
CA GLU A 729 -25.99 -14.80 -7.59
C GLU A 729 -26.29 -15.21 -6.16
N LYS A 730 -25.72 -16.36 -5.75
CA LYS A 730 -25.77 -16.88 -4.39
C LYS A 730 -24.50 -16.47 -3.65
N VAL A 731 -24.67 -15.76 -2.54
CA VAL A 731 -23.61 -15.34 -1.63
C VAL A 731 -23.86 -16.03 -0.29
N GLU A 732 -22.92 -16.86 0.13
CA GLU A 732 -23.03 -17.69 1.33
C GLU A 732 -21.81 -17.52 2.22
N PHE A 733 -22.04 -17.50 3.53
CA PHE A 733 -20.99 -17.61 4.53
C PHE A 733 -21.52 -18.15 5.86
N SER A 734 -20.66 -18.80 6.63
CA SER A 734 -20.91 -19.07 8.05
C SER A 734 -20.10 -18.16 8.94
N LEU A 735 -20.60 -17.91 10.14
CA LEU A 735 -19.93 -17.14 11.17
C LEU A 735 -20.23 -17.68 12.57
N ALA A 736 -19.23 -17.64 13.44
CA ALA A 736 -19.40 -17.92 14.86
C ALA A 736 -19.71 -16.63 15.62
N MET A 737 -20.23 -16.79 16.83
CA MET A 737 -20.45 -15.66 17.72
C MET A 737 -19.16 -14.82 17.91
N PRO A 738 -19.23 -13.47 17.79
CA PRO A 738 -18.07 -12.62 17.99
C PRO A 738 -17.54 -12.73 19.42
N GLN A 739 -16.23 -12.58 19.57
CA GLN A 739 -15.56 -12.50 20.87
C GLN A 739 -14.90 -11.13 21.00
N ALA A 740 -14.78 -10.62 22.22
CA ALA A 740 -13.93 -9.48 22.52
C ALA A 740 -12.55 -9.97 22.95
N GLY A 741 -11.51 -9.26 22.57
CA GLY A 741 -10.16 -9.57 23.00
C GLY A 741 -9.43 -8.37 23.57
N LYS A 742 -8.57 -8.68 24.55
CA LYS A 742 -7.65 -7.73 25.17
C LYS A 742 -6.22 -8.14 24.85
N LEU A 743 -5.31 -7.18 24.99
CA LEU A 743 -3.87 -7.43 25.02
C LEU A 743 -3.39 -7.10 26.43
N GLY A 744 -2.91 -8.10 27.16
CA GLY A 744 -2.32 -7.93 28.49
C GLY A 744 -1.11 -7.00 28.44
N LYS A 745 -0.88 -6.23 29.50
CA LYS A 745 0.17 -5.18 29.52
C LYS A 745 1.57 -5.70 29.19
#